data_AF-D4JSS2-F1
#
_entry.id   AF-D4JSS2-F1
#
_cell.length_a   1.000
_cell.length_b   1.000
_cell.length_c   1.000
_cell.angle_alpha   90.00
_cell.angle_beta   90.00
_cell.angle_gamma   90.00
#
_symmetry.space_group_name_H-M   'P 1'
#
loop_
_entity.id
_entity.type
_entity.pdbx_description
1 polymer ?
#
loop_
_entity_poly.entity_id
_entity_poly.type
_entity_poly.pdbx_seq_one_letter_code
_entity_poly.pdbx_strand_id
1 'polypeptide(L)'
;MDKIRITKDENGAVILRFEKREDCERYTVYFRRENGRFKFLITTEKTAVRVNAVEGLCYFMVTGQTSGGRTVNIGTVDTSSLMKRTGFITMGSYNVQKIVERSPKFTADNTVRKISPLAAFFPEKIDNSDAQWESRTFEYIKENRSDYFIFDFYGTAAHGLVKTENSFLTGGIDGNEKHGEKLPNILPEDGYKPLVDIFAKEILKLYPADKIILVRTISPEFYAIGRQVRKSTPKNKLNAFLEDIENYFIKKVHPVIIDLSGRYFGDLSLTGDGKEAVFNRFYFADCEKALDEITSGEPGRVYKEQDIDSRLEQILCYYDNACARGLLTVLLDRKEPADALMFHTSREFIAENRAEIKDIIEQHYSSITDIYRYYDFGDNIEMKNAVKVIAALESNTLQNVTHGELIRLLDRQYRIKRPIANFVRATLGGALGKDVDVNDQNLRFMTRVAYELWNGGDPKAVPQKIDEYEKIHNFTLIDMWGTGVIKRALAKATTIRMNVAVSGESFVWAFDKPHSVEEKRFATADKSGAKALEQLMRTTVQRLTVSRSRWIAIDMADVIADNAKYNGEGFTVDKQYANSDLSVILGKAGQPFTLDAQKDKERILAACDKLSHFVKQKYGSNIILCKVSLNDKVRDYDGKIKPLVTDKKKFANAKALLKLCEERFVENTDCYILDNSKNYVSDENFASGGAGIARFEADFYSATAEYVDYIVQYSPVQKYFDKL
;
A
#
# COMPACT_ATOMS: atom_id res chain seq x y z
N MET A 1 -29.49 23.60 12.22
CA MET A 1 -29.79 25.02 11.94
C MET A 1 -28.48 25.76 11.92
N ASP A 2 -28.15 26.38 10.79
CA ASP A 2 -26.90 27.14 10.66
C ASP A 2 -26.93 28.40 11.51
N LYS A 3 -25.92 28.58 12.37
CA LYS A 3 -25.79 29.71 13.31
C LYS A 3 -25.52 31.05 12.62
N ILE A 4 -25.20 31.02 11.32
CA ILE A 4 -24.92 32.18 10.49
C ILE A 4 -25.74 32.01 9.20
N ARG A 5 -26.61 32.98 8.91
CA ARG A 5 -27.36 33.08 7.65
C ARG A 5 -26.62 34.01 6.70
N ILE A 6 -26.66 33.68 5.41
CA ILE A 6 -26.00 34.45 4.36
C ILE A 6 -27.00 34.79 3.24
N THR A 7 -26.97 36.03 2.75
CA THR A 7 -27.85 36.52 1.65
C THR A 7 -27.05 37.45 0.73
N LYS A 8 -27.49 37.62 -0.52
CA LYS A 8 -27.02 38.71 -1.41
C LYS A 8 -27.99 39.87 -1.38
N ASP A 9 -27.47 41.10 -1.37
CA ASP A 9 -28.29 42.29 -1.61
C ASP A 9 -28.42 42.62 -3.11
N GLU A 10 -29.22 43.65 -3.42
CA GLU A 10 -29.50 44.11 -4.77
C GLU A 10 -28.26 44.58 -5.55
N ASN A 11 -27.17 44.92 -4.84
CA ASN A 11 -25.89 45.33 -5.42
C ASN A 11 -24.86 44.19 -5.46
N GLY A 12 -25.28 42.95 -5.17
CA GLY A 12 -24.43 41.76 -5.16
C GLY A 12 -23.51 41.62 -3.95
N ALA A 13 -23.64 42.48 -2.92
CA ALA A 13 -22.85 42.36 -1.70
C ALA A 13 -23.39 41.22 -0.81
N VAL A 14 -22.47 40.53 -0.13
CA VAL A 14 -22.80 39.42 0.77
C VAL A 14 -23.14 39.97 2.14
N ILE A 15 -24.29 39.58 2.69
CA ILE A 15 -24.71 39.93 4.05
C ILE A 15 -24.66 38.68 4.92
N LEU A 16 -23.82 38.72 5.96
CA LEU A 16 -23.75 37.73 7.03
C LEU A 16 -24.64 38.17 8.18
N ARG A 17 -25.55 37.32 8.65
CA ARG A 17 -26.38 37.55 9.84
C ARG A 17 -26.22 36.40 10.82
N PHE A 18 -25.95 36.71 12.08
CA PHE A 18 -25.79 35.70 13.13
C PHE A 18 -26.51 36.15 14.41
N GLU A 19 -26.77 35.22 15.31
CA GLU A 19 -27.44 35.55 16.58
C GLU A 19 -26.48 36.24 17.55
N LYS A 20 -26.98 37.27 18.25
CA LYS A 20 -26.20 37.94 19.31
C LYS A 20 -26.07 36.98 20.48
N ARG A 21 -24.85 36.86 21.01
CA ARG A 21 -24.57 36.20 22.28
C ARG A 21 -24.46 37.25 23.39
N GLU A 22 -25.16 37.01 24.51
CA GLU A 22 -25.21 37.94 25.64
C GLU A 22 -23.85 38.17 26.31
N ASP A 23 -22.97 37.16 26.28
CA ASP A 23 -21.64 37.21 26.89
C ASP A 23 -20.56 37.86 25.99
N CYS A 24 -20.91 38.29 24.76
CA CYS A 24 -19.97 38.84 23.79
C CYS A 24 -20.16 40.35 23.60
N GLU A 25 -19.07 41.11 23.69
CA GLU A 25 -19.06 42.56 23.47
C GLU A 25 -18.81 42.91 22.00
N ARG A 26 -17.97 42.11 21.31
CA ARG A 26 -17.51 42.39 19.94
C ARG A 26 -17.41 41.11 19.13
N TYR A 27 -17.52 41.23 17.81
CA TYR A 27 -17.39 40.12 16.87
C TYR A 27 -16.30 40.42 15.84
N THR A 28 -15.48 39.41 15.53
CA THR A 28 -14.49 39.48 14.47
C THR A 28 -14.89 38.53 13.35
N VAL A 29 -14.99 39.06 12.13
CA VAL A 29 -15.25 38.30 10.92
C VAL A 29 -13.93 38.05 10.19
N TYR A 30 -13.73 36.81 9.81
CA TYR A 30 -12.62 36.36 8.98
C TYR A 30 -13.14 35.89 7.63
N PHE A 31 -12.30 36.02 6.60
CA PHE A 31 -12.60 35.65 5.22
C PHE A 31 -11.49 34.78 4.64
N ARG A 32 -11.86 33.74 3.89
CA ARG A 32 -10.94 33.06 2.96
C ARG A 32 -11.62 32.69 1.66
N ARG A 33 -10.83 32.59 0.59
CA ARG A 33 -11.19 31.87 -0.63
C ARG A 33 -10.95 30.36 -0.45
N GLU A 34 -11.43 29.55 -1.38
CA GLU A 34 -11.42 28.07 -1.37
C GLU A 34 -10.12 27.44 -0.83
N ASN A 35 -8.95 27.94 -1.25
CA ASN A 35 -7.63 27.46 -0.84
C ASN A 35 -6.79 28.46 -0.02
N GLY A 36 -7.44 29.46 0.59
CA GLY A 36 -6.78 30.50 1.37
C GLY A 36 -6.73 30.24 2.88
N ARG A 37 -5.83 30.92 3.59
CA ARG A 37 -5.94 31.07 5.05
C ARG A 37 -6.99 32.12 5.38
N PHE A 38 -7.70 31.92 6.51
CA PHE A 38 -8.60 32.94 7.04
C PHE A 38 -7.83 34.23 7.35
N LYS A 39 -8.20 35.30 6.67
CA LYS A 39 -7.69 36.65 6.89
C LYS A 39 -8.70 37.45 7.68
N PHE A 40 -8.22 38.31 8.56
CA PHE A 40 -9.05 39.28 9.25
C PHE A 40 -9.78 40.15 8.22
N LEU A 41 -11.10 40.31 8.40
CA LEU A 41 -11.92 41.16 7.56
C LEU A 41 -12.32 42.43 8.32
N ILE A 42 -13.00 42.27 9.47
CA ILE A 42 -13.52 43.38 10.27
C ILE A 42 -13.83 42.95 11.71
N THR A 43 -13.74 43.89 12.65
CA THR A 43 -14.34 43.79 13.99
C THR A 43 -15.56 44.70 14.09
N THR A 44 -16.65 44.22 14.67
CA THR A 44 -17.93 44.93 14.75
C THR A 44 -18.70 44.55 16.00
N GLU A 45 -19.58 45.43 16.48
CA GLU A 45 -20.56 45.15 17.53
C GLU A 45 -21.92 44.70 16.95
N LYS A 46 -22.08 44.83 15.62
CA LYS A 46 -23.29 44.46 14.90
C LYS A 46 -23.30 42.97 14.56
N THR A 47 -24.47 42.37 14.59
CA THR A 47 -24.69 40.97 14.21
C THR A 47 -25.09 40.77 12.74
N ALA A 48 -25.08 41.86 11.98
CA ALA A 48 -25.23 41.87 10.53
C ALA A 48 -24.02 42.57 9.91
N VAL A 49 -23.30 41.88 9.03
CA VAL A 49 -22.08 42.39 8.38
C VAL A 49 -22.25 42.30 6.88
N ARG A 50 -22.12 43.46 6.21
CA ARG A 50 -22.10 43.56 4.75
C ARG A 50 -20.65 43.47 4.27
N VAL A 51 -20.39 42.55 3.37
CA VAL A 51 -19.09 42.33 2.73
C VAL A 51 -19.26 42.63 1.23
N ASN A 52 -18.45 43.55 0.71
CA ASN A 52 -18.51 43.95 -0.69
C ASN A 52 -18.32 42.75 -1.62
N ALA A 53 -18.99 42.79 -2.78
CA ALA A 53 -19.18 41.71 -3.75
C ALA A 53 -18.03 40.67 -3.77
N VAL A 54 -18.39 39.44 -3.42
CA VAL A 54 -17.45 38.32 -3.36
C VAL A 54 -17.84 37.33 -4.45
N GLU A 55 -16.98 37.19 -5.44
CA GLU A 55 -17.15 36.21 -6.52
C GLU A 55 -16.64 34.83 -6.11
N GLY A 56 -17.34 33.78 -6.54
CA GLY A 56 -16.97 32.39 -6.31
C GLY A 56 -17.24 31.86 -4.90
N LEU A 57 -16.71 30.65 -4.63
CA LEU A 57 -16.85 29.99 -3.33
C LEU A 57 -15.88 30.60 -2.31
N CYS A 58 -16.44 31.16 -1.25
CA CYS A 58 -15.71 31.79 -0.16
C CYS A 58 -16.27 31.36 1.19
N TYR A 59 -15.42 31.39 2.20
CA TYR A 59 -15.77 31.01 3.57
C TYR A 59 -15.62 32.20 4.50
N PHE A 60 -16.59 32.35 5.40
CA PHE A 60 -16.61 33.33 6.47
C PHE A 60 -16.64 32.63 7.81
N MET A 61 -15.75 33.04 8.70
CA MET A 61 -15.74 32.57 10.09
C MET A 61 -16.01 33.77 11.00
N VAL A 62 -16.93 33.61 11.96
CA VAL A 62 -17.26 34.65 12.92
C VAL A 62 -16.86 34.18 14.31
N THR A 63 -16.12 35.01 15.02
CA THR A 63 -15.76 34.79 16.43
C THR A 63 -16.28 35.95 17.27
N GLY A 64 -16.67 35.70 18.51
CA GLY A 64 -17.06 36.71 19.50
C GLY A 64 -15.98 36.86 20.56
N GLN A 65 -15.85 38.05 21.13
CA GLN A 65 -14.97 38.35 22.26
C GLN A 65 -15.83 38.68 23.48
N THR A 66 -15.60 37.98 24.57
CA THR A 66 -16.30 38.19 25.84
C THR A 66 -15.70 39.34 26.65
N SER A 67 -16.45 39.86 27.63
CA SER A 67 -15.99 40.91 28.56
C SER A 67 -14.71 40.54 29.33
N GLY A 68 -14.49 39.25 29.57
CA GLY A 68 -13.26 38.71 30.16
C GLY A 68 -12.10 38.51 29.18
N GLY A 69 -12.22 38.97 27.93
CA GLY A 69 -11.17 38.87 26.90
C GLY A 69 -11.08 37.51 26.19
N ARG A 70 -11.93 36.53 26.53
CA ARG A 70 -11.94 35.21 25.88
C ARG A 70 -12.62 35.26 24.51
N THR A 71 -12.01 34.63 23.51
CA THR A 71 -12.59 34.44 22.17
C THR A 71 -13.45 33.18 22.10
N VAL A 72 -14.64 33.29 21.51
CA VAL A 72 -15.60 32.19 21.29
C VAL A 72 -15.93 32.05 19.81
N ASN A 73 -16.05 30.83 19.30
CA ASN A 73 -16.47 30.59 17.91
C ASN A 73 -18.00 30.73 17.80
N ILE A 74 -18.48 31.61 16.91
CA ILE A 74 -19.91 31.76 16.60
C ILE A 74 -20.31 30.75 15.52
N GLY A 75 -19.50 30.63 14.47
CA GLY A 75 -19.68 29.65 13.41
C GLY A 75 -18.86 29.97 12.16
N THR A 76 -18.95 29.07 11.19
CA THR A 76 -18.39 29.22 9.85
C THR A 76 -19.50 28.97 8.82
N VAL A 77 -19.56 29.78 7.76
CA VAL A 77 -20.50 29.64 6.65
C VAL A 77 -19.77 29.89 5.33
N ASP A 78 -20.27 29.35 4.22
CA ASP A 78 -19.75 29.59 2.88
C ASP A 78 -20.79 30.22 1.94
N THR A 79 -20.33 30.69 0.78
CA THR A 79 -21.18 31.35 -0.23
C THR A 79 -21.90 30.39 -1.17
N SER A 80 -21.82 29.07 -0.98
CA SER A 80 -22.38 28.08 -1.93
C SER A 80 -23.89 28.17 -2.12
N SER A 81 -24.63 28.63 -1.11
CA SER A 81 -26.07 28.88 -1.18
C SER A 81 -26.45 30.11 -2.01
N LEU A 82 -25.47 30.99 -2.30
CA LEU A 82 -25.63 32.21 -3.10
C LEU A 82 -25.10 32.06 -4.53
N MET A 83 -24.56 30.89 -4.86
CA MET A 83 -24.02 30.58 -6.18
C MET A 83 -25.09 29.90 -7.03
N LYS A 84 -25.13 30.24 -8.33
CA LYS A 84 -25.82 29.40 -9.29
C LYS A 84 -25.04 28.08 -9.36
N ARG A 85 -25.70 26.97 -9.01
CA ARG A 85 -25.10 25.65 -9.05
C ARG A 85 -25.29 25.02 -10.42
N THR A 86 -24.31 24.25 -10.86
CA THR A 86 -24.42 23.47 -12.10
C THR A 86 -25.09 22.14 -11.79
N GLY A 87 -26.18 21.85 -12.49
CA GLY A 87 -26.97 20.63 -12.30
C GLY A 87 -26.46 19.45 -13.12
N PHE A 88 -26.48 18.27 -12.51
CA PHE A 88 -26.15 17.00 -13.16
C PHE A 88 -27.25 15.97 -12.89
N ILE A 89 -27.74 15.31 -13.93
CA ILE A 89 -28.40 14.01 -13.76
C ILE A 89 -27.32 12.93 -13.73
N THR A 90 -27.36 12.07 -12.73
CA THR A 90 -26.40 10.97 -12.55
C THR A 90 -27.02 9.61 -12.91
N MET A 91 -26.24 8.73 -13.54
CA MET A 91 -26.63 7.35 -13.89
C MET A 91 -25.44 6.39 -13.75
N GLY A 92 -25.67 5.16 -13.29
CA GLY A 92 -24.63 4.13 -13.10
C GLY A 92 -24.16 3.97 -11.65
N SER A 93 -22.84 3.89 -11.46
CA SER A 93 -22.27 3.49 -10.16
C SER A 93 -22.36 4.56 -9.06
N TYR A 94 -22.12 4.12 -7.82
CA TYR A 94 -21.96 5.02 -6.67
C TYR A 94 -20.83 6.04 -6.85
N ASN A 95 -19.79 5.72 -7.64
CA ASN A 95 -18.68 6.64 -7.89
C ASN A 95 -19.18 7.90 -8.62
N VAL A 96 -20.07 7.76 -9.60
CA VAL A 96 -20.62 8.90 -10.36
C VAL A 96 -21.35 9.88 -9.45
N GLN A 97 -22.21 9.37 -8.55
CA GLN A 97 -22.88 10.19 -7.55
C GLN A 97 -21.87 10.92 -6.66
N LYS A 98 -20.87 10.19 -6.15
CA LYS A 98 -19.87 10.76 -5.25
C LYS A 98 -19.01 11.84 -5.87
N ILE A 99 -18.71 11.74 -7.16
CA ILE A 99 -17.97 12.77 -7.90
C ILE A 99 -18.74 14.10 -7.86
N VAL A 100 -20.05 14.07 -8.13
CA VAL A 100 -20.88 15.30 -8.20
C VAL A 100 -21.16 15.85 -6.80
N GLU A 101 -21.54 15.01 -5.83
CA GLU A 101 -21.95 15.43 -4.49
C GLU A 101 -20.81 16.03 -3.65
N ARG A 102 -19.57 15.84 -4.06
CA ARG A 102 -18.39 16.31 -3.33
C ARG A 102 -18.26 17.84 -3.34
N SER A 103 -18.62 18.47 -4.45
CA SER A 103 -18.47 19.91 -4.62
C SER A 103 -19.75 20.66 -4.26
N PRO A 104 -19.67 21.72 -3.45
CA PRO A 104 -20.83 22.57 -3.17
C PRO A 104 -21.25 23.43 -4.37
N LYS A 105 -20.48 23.42 -5.47
CA LYS A 105 -20.78 24.12 -6.74
C LYS A 105 -21.80 23.35 -7.59
N PHE A 106 -22.02 22.07 -7.30
CA PHE A 106 -22.85 21.18 -8.12
C PHE A 106 -24.13 20.76 -7.38
N THR A 107 -25.13 20.36 -8.16
CA THR A 107 -26.33 19.66 -7.66
C THR A 107 -26.51 18.37 -8.43
N ALA A 108 -26.63 17.25 -7.72
CA ALA A 108 -26.86 15.94 -8.30
C ALA A 108 -28.35 15.57 -8.21
N ASP A 109 -28.96 15.25 -9.34
CA ASP A 109 -30.18 14.47 -9.42
C ASP A 109 -29.79 12.99 -9.51
N ASN A 110 -30.05 12.25 -8.43
CA ASN A 110 -29.71 10.85 -8.27
C ASN A 110 -30.90 9.91 -8.55
N THR A 111 -32.00 10.44 -9.07
CA THR A 111 -33.26 9.71 -9.17
C THR A 111 -33.18 8.50 -10.10
N VAL A 112 -32.40 8.59 -11.18
CA VAL A 112 -32.14 7.49 -12.12
C VAL A 112 -30.77 6.84 -11.91
N ARG A 113 -30.09 7.15 -10.79
CA ARG A 113 -28.69 6.78 -10.59
C ARG A 113 -28.46 5.27 -10.65
N LYS A 114 -29.29 4.46 -10.00
CA LYS A 114 -29.10 2.99 -9.93
C LYS A 114 -29.35 2.27 -11.25
N ILE A 115 -29.89 2.97 -12.26
CA ILE A 115 -30.34 2.35 -13.49
C ILE A 115 -29.15 2.15 -14.43
N SER A 116 -29.03 0.93 -14.95
CA SER A 116 -28.07 0.61 -16.00
C SER A 116 -28.41 1.40 -17.27
N PRO A 117 -27.42 2.07 -17.90
CA PRO A 117 -27.61 2.69 -19.22
C PRO A 117 -28.21 1.75 -20.28
N LEU A 118 -27.98 0.43 -20.17
CA LEU A 118 -28.50 -0.56 -21.12
C LEU A 118 -29.92 -1.05 -20.80
N ALA A 119 -30.48 -0.70 -19.63
CA ALA A 119 -31.84 -1.05 -19.20
C ALA A 119 -32.85 0.11 -19.39
N ALA A 120 -32.37 1.32 -19.64
CA ALA A 120 -33.15 2.55 -19.49
C ALA A 120 -34.27 2.83 -20.53
N PHE A 121 -34.57 1.93 -21.49
CA PHE A 121 -35.35 2.27 -22.70
C PHE A 121 -36.62 1.51 -22.96
N PHE A 122 -37.08 0.68 -22.04
CA PHE A 122 -38.12 -0.28 -22.39
C PHE A 122 -39.47 0.05 -21.74
N PRO A 123 -40.56 0.25 -22.50
CA PRO A 123 -41.65 1.15 -22.11
C PRO A 123 -42.80 0.52 -21.32
N GLU A 124 -42.69 -0.73 -20.85
CA GLU A 124 -43.85 -1.39 -20.23
C GLU A 124 -44.05 -1.00 -18.76
N LYS A 125 -45.31 -0.76 -18.40
CA LYS A 125 -45.78 -0.72 -17.01
C LYS A 125 -45.62 -2.12 -16.43
N ILE A 126 -44.61 -2.31 -15.59
CA ILE A 126 -44.56 -3.44 -14.66
C ILE A 126 -45.40 -3.04 -13.45
N ASP A 127 -46.24 -3.92 -12.89
CA ASP A 127 -47.16 -3.61 -11.76
C ASP A 127 -46.44 -3.44 -10.39
N ASN A 128 -45.22 -2.90 -10.39
CA ASN A 128 -44.41 -2.70 -9.18
C ASN A 128 -43.63 -1.37 -9.23
N SER A 129 -43.52 -0.66 -8.09
CA SER A 129 -43.03 0.73 -8.01
C SER A 129 -41.61 0.92 -8.54
N ASP A 130 -40.72 -0.04 -8.30
CA ASP A 130 -39.29 0.11 -8.58
C ASP A 130 -38.97 -0.22 -10.05
N ALA A 131 -39.65 -1.22 -10.62
CA ALA A 131 -39.49 -1.61 -12.02
C ALA A 131 -40.19 -0.64 -13.00
N GLN A 132 -41.21 0.12 -12.54
CA GLN A 132 -41.80 1.23 -13.31
C GLN A 132 -40.85 2.40 -13.53
N TRP A 133 -39.88 2.59 -12.64
CA TRP A 133 -38.96 3.72 -12.76
C TRP A 133 -37.98 3.51 -13.92
N GLU A 134 -37.55 2.26 -14.15
CA GLU A 134 -36.65 1.90 -15.25
C GLU A 134 -37.29 2.11 -16.63
N SER A 135 -38.58 1.81 -16.77
CA SER A 135 -39.31 1.97 -18.04
C SER A 135 -39.61 3.42 -18.43
N ARG A 136 -39.48 4.36 -17.49
CA ARG A 136 -39.71 5.81 -17.69
C ARG A 136 -38.45 6.65 -17.62
N THR A 137 -37.27 6.02 -17.59
CA THR A 137 -36.00 6.72 -17.35
C THR A 137 -35.79 7.90 -18.30
N PHE A 138 -36.01 7.73 -19.60
CA PHE A 138 -35.82 8.82 -20.57
C PHE A 138 -36.92 9.87 -20.54
N GLU A 139 -38.15 9.50 -20.19
CA GLU A 139 -39.23 10.46 -19.93
C GLU A 139 -38.84 11.34 -18.73
N TYR A 140 -38.37 10.73 -17.65
CA TYR A 140 -37.89 11.43 -16.47
C TYR A 140 -36.74 12.38 -16.79
N ILE A 141 -35.70 11.91 -17.49
CA ILE A 141 -34.53 12.72 -17.89
C ILE A 141 -34.97 13.90 -18.75
N LYS A 142 -35.95 13.70 -19.64
CA LYS A 142 -36.51 14.75 -20.50
C LYS A 142 -37.28 15.79 -19.70
N GLU A 143 -38.07 15.37 -18.72
CA GLU A 143 -38.89 16.26 -17.86
C GLU A 143 -38.05 17.03 -16.82
N ASN A 144 -36.96 16.42 -16.35
CA ASN A 144 -36.13 16.94 -15.25
C ASN A 144 -34.72 17.35 -15.72
N ARG A 145 -34.59 17.77 -16.98
CA ARG A 145 -33.32 18.07 -17.64
C ARG A 145 -32.44 19.00 -16.79
N SER A 146 -31.18 18.62 -16.60
CA SER A 146 -30.14 19.40 -15.92
C SER A 146 -29.16 20.03 -16.92
N ASP A 147 -28.13 20.73 -16.43
CA ASP A 147 -27.09 21.31 -17.31
C ASP A 147 -26.25 20.23 -18.01
N TYR A 148 -25.96 19.13 -17.30
CA TYR A 148 -25.16 18.00 -17.78
C TYR A 148 -25.80 16.65 -17.45
N PHE A 149 -25.45 15.63 -18.25
CA PHE A 149 -25.74 14.22 -17.97
C PHE A 149 -24.43 13.48 -17.76
N ILE A 150 -24.24 12.88 -16.59
CA ILE A 150 -23.01 12.17 -16.22
C ILE A 150 -23.31 10.72 -15.86
N PHE A 151 -22.53 9.79 -16.41
CA PHE A 151 -22.78 8.37 -16.20
C PHE A 151 -21.55 7.47 -16.36
N ASP A 152 -21.67 6.22 -15.91
CA ASP A 152 -20.74 5.13 -16.23
C ASP A 152 -21.46 3.82 -16.63
N PHE A 153 -20.70 2.87 -17.18
CA PHE A 153 -21.20 1.52 -17.49
C PHE A 153 -20.88 0.49 -16.39
N TYR A 154 -20.32 0.91 -15.26
CA TYR A 154 -19.81 -0.01 -14.25
C TYR A 154 -20.93 -0.79 -13.57
N GLY A 155 -22.05 -0.12 -13.25
CA GLY A 155 -23.24 -0.78 -12.71
C GLY A 155 -23.74 -1.91 -13.62
N THR A 156 -23.76 -1.67 -14.94
CA THR A 156 -24.14 -2.67 -15.95
C THR A 156 -23.27 -3.90 -15.91
N ALA A 157 -21.94 -3.72 -15.87
CA ALA A 157 -21.00 -4.84 -15.91
C ALA A 157 -20.91 -5.57 -14.55
N ALA A 158 -21.01 -4.83 -13.44
CA ALA A 158 -20.86 -5.38 -12.10
C ALA A 158 -22.10 -6.17 -11.64
N HIS A 159 -23.30 -5.67 -11.95
CA HIS A 159 -24.55 -6.28 -11.49
C HIS A 159 -25.28 -7.09 -12.57
N GLY A 160 -24.98 -6.83 -13.85
CA GLY A 160 -25.60 -7.50 -14.99
C GLY A 160 -26.96 -6.90 -15.36
N LEU A 161 -27.64 -7.54 -16.31
CA LEU A 161 -29.00 -7.22 -16.74
C LEU A 161 -29.93 -8.39 -16.47
N VAL A 162 -31.21 -8.09 -16.23
CA VAL A 162 -32.28 -9.09 -16.17
C VAL A 162 -33.15 -8.91 -17.42
N LYS A 163 -33.21 -9.92 -18.27
CA LYS A 163 -34.05 -9.94 -19.47
C LYS A 163 -35.46 -10.36 -19.12
N THR A 164 -36.44 -9.52 -19.41
CA THR A 164 -37.86 -9.85 -19.32
C THR A 164 -38.42 -10.17 -20.72
N GLU A 165 -39.73 -10.39 -20.82
CA GLU A 165 -40.38 -10.71 -22.10
C GLU A 165 -40.15 -9.63 -23.16
N ASN A 166 -40.25 -8.35 -22.78
CA ASN A 166 -40.17 -7.21 -23.70
C ASN A 166 -39.14 -6.12 -23.27
N SER A 167 -38.35 -6.35 -22.22
CA SER A 167 -37.52 -5.32 -21.59
C SER A 167 -36.24 -5.88 -20.96
N PHE A 168 -35.37 -4.97 -20.52
CA PHE A 168 -34.22 -5.26 -19.66
C PHE A 168 -34.33 -4.43 -18.38
N LEU A 169 -34.09 -5.08 -17.25
CA LEU A 169 -34.01 -4.45 -15.94
C LEU A 169 -32.56 -4.46 -15.43
N THR A 170 -32.20 -3.53 -14.54
CA THR A 170 -30.87 -3.51 -13.94
C THR A 170 -30.74 -4.66 -12.93
N GLY A 171 -29.71 -5.49 -13.07
CA GLY A 171 -29.39 -6.51 -12.07
C GLY A 171 -28.92 -5.91 -10.75
N GLY A 172 -29.00 -6.66 -9.65
CA GLY A 172 -28.52 -6.20 -8.33
C GLY A 172 -29.41 -5.16 -7.63
N ILE A 173 -30.46 -4.65 -8.28
CA ILE A 173 -31.57 -3.95 -7.64
C ILE A 173 -32.50 -4.99 -7.01
N ASP A 174 -32.84 -4.79 -5.73
CA ASP A 174 -33.68 -5.71 -4.97
C ASP A 174 -35.03 -5.94 -5.68
N GLY A 175 -35.32 -7.20 -5.97
CA GLY A 175 -36.58 -7.60 -6.61
C GLY A 175 -36.54 -7.76 -8.13
N ASN A 176 -35.61 -7.10 -8.84
CA ASN A 176 -35.54 -7.17 -10.31
C ASN A 176 -35.30 -8.60 -10.83
N GLU A 177 -34.49 -9.39 -10.12
CA GLU A 177 -34.17 -10.79 -10.49
C GLU A 177 -35.39 -11.73 -10.48
N LYS A 178 -36.52 -11.33 -9.88
CA LYS A 178 -37.76 -12.13 -9.86
C LYS A 178 -38.59 -11.99 -11.13
N HIS A 179 -38.29 -11.00 -11.97
CA HIS A 179 -39.12 -10.61 -13.11
C HIS A 179 -38.62 -11.13 -14.47
N GLY A 180 -37.48 -11.81 -14.50
CA GLY A 180 -36.90 -12.29 -15.76
C GLY A 180 -35.66 -13.15 -15.59
N GLU A 181 -35.01 -13.45 -16.72
CA GLU A 181 -33.78 -14.22 -16.78
C GLU A 181 -32.57 -13.32 -16.54
N LYS A 182 -31.75 -13.64 -15.54
CA LYS A 182 -30.48 -12.93 -15.31
C LYS A 182 -29.47 -13.30 -16.40
N LEU A 183 -29.05 -12.30 -17.17
CA LEU A 183 -28.02 -12.44 -18.19
C LEU A 183 -26.62 -12.53 -17.57
N PRO A 184 -25.64 -13.10 -18.29
CA PRO A 184 -24.24 -13.02 -17.86
C PRO A 184 -23.79 -11.56 -17.75
N ASN A 185 -23.00 -11.27 -16.71
CA ASN A 185 -22.42 -9.94 -16.50
C ASN A 185 -21.59 -9.44 -17.69
N ILE A 186 -20.94 -10.36 -18.42
CA ILE A 186 -20.19 -10.07 -19.63
C ILE A 186 -21.06 -10.50 -20.80
N LEU A 187 -21.66 -9.52 -21.47
CA LEU A 187 -22.51 -9.73 -22.63
C LEU A 187 -21.65 -9.89 -23.89
N PRO A 188 -22.04 -10.77 -24.82
CA PRO A 188 -21.38 -10.84 -26.12
C PRO A 188 -21.70 -9.60 -26.96
N GLU A 189 -20.90 -9.38 -28.01
CA GLU A 189 -20.97 -8.19 -28.86
C GLU A 189 -22.34 -7.94 -29.48
N ASP A 190 -22.97 -9.00 -29.99
CA ASP A 190 -24.33 -9.01 -30.54
C ASP A 190 -25.40 -8.74 -29.47
N GLY A 191 -25.08 -8.97 -28.21
CA GLY A 191 -25.95 -8.65 -27.07
C GLY A 191 -25.90 -7.18 -26.67
N TYR A 192 -24.71 -6.60 -26.43
CA TYR A 192 -24.62 -5.24 -25.88
C TYR A 192 -24.68 -4.13 -26.93
N LYS A 193 -24.13 -4.33 -28.14
CA LYS A 193 -24.05 -3.25 -29.15
C LYS A 193 -25.41 -2.68 -29.53
N PRO A 194 -26.47 -3.49 -29.77
CA PRO A 194 -27.79 -2.95 -30.06
C PRO A 194 -28.36 -2.09 -28.91
N LEU A 195 -28.11 -2.48 -27.66
CA LEU A 195 -28.56 -1.72 -26.48
C LEU A 195 -27.81 -0.38 -26.37
N VAL A 196 -26.50 -0.37 -26.65
CA VAL A 196 -25.70 0.85 -26.69
C VAL A 196 -26.16 1.77 -27.83
N ASP A 197 -26.49 1.23 -29.00
CA ASP A 197 -26.99 2.01 -30.14
C ASP A 197 -28.31 2.72 -29.81
N ILE A 198 -29.21 2.04 -29.11
CA ILE A 198 -30.45 2.63 -28.59
C ILE A 198 -30.11 3.73 -27.57
N PHE A 199 -29.23 3.45 -26.60
CA PHE A 199 -28.86 4.42 -25.57
C PHE A 199 -28.25 5.69 -26.15
N ALA A 200 -27.29 5.54 -27.05
CA ALA A 200 -26.63 6.63 -27.76
C ALA A 200 -27.63 7.50 -28.53
N LYS A 201 -28.56 6.86 -29.26
CA LYS A 201 -29.56 7.58 -30.07
C LYS A 201 -30.49 8.43 -29.21
N GLU A 202 -30.98 7.88 -28.11
CA GLU A 202 -31.95 8.58 -27.27
C GLU A 202 -31.30 9.67 -26.41
N ILE A 203 -30.11 9.45 -25.86
CA ILE A 203 -29.43 10.49 -25.07
C ILE A 203 -29.02 11.69 -25.93
N LEU A 204 -28.62 11.47 -27.19
CA LEU A 204 -28.31 12.54 -28.13
C LEU A 204 -29.52 13.41 -28.52
N LYS A 205 -30.75 12.91 -28.34
CA LYS A 205 -31.96 13.75 -28.47
C LYS A 205 -32.13 14.69 -27.29
N LEU A 206 -31.58 14.34 -26.12
CA LEU A 206 -31.75 15.06 -24.86
C LEU A 206 -30.56 15.97 -24.54
N TYR A 207 -29.34 15.61 -24.93
CA TYR A 207 -28.14 16.39 -24.64
C TYR A 207 -27.22 16.44 -25.87
N PRO A 208 -26.62 17.60 -26.17
CA PRO A 208 -25.51 17.64 -27.10
C PRO A 208 -24.29 16.92 -26.50
N ALA A 209 -23.39 16.44 -27.36
CA ALA A 209 -22.26 15.59 -26.96
C ALA A 209 -21.34 16.21 -25.90
N ASP A 210 -21.15 17.53 -25.92
CA ASP A 210 -20.35 18.31 -24.97
C ASP A 210 -21.00 18.46 -23.58
N LYS A 211 -22.27 18.06 -23.44
CA LYS A 211 -23.01 18.00 -22.17
C LYS A 211 -23.23 16.57 -21.67
N ILE A 212 -22.69 15.58 -22.38
CA ILE A 212 -22.69 14.17 -21.97
C ILE A 212 -21.30 13.83 -21.46
N ILE A 213 -21.22 13.39 -20.20
CA ILE A 213 -19.97 13.04 -19.52
C ILE A 213 -19.97 11.53 -19.25
N LEU A 214 -19.02 10.82 -19.86
CA LEU A 214 -18.74 9.41 -19.56
C LEU A 214 -17.60 9.33 -18.55
N VAL A 215 -17.85 8.72 -17.39
CA VAL A 215 -16.82 8.34 -16.42
C VAL A 215 -16.41 6.91 -16.70
N ARG A 216 -15.15 6.68 -17.06
CA ARG A 216 -14.60 5.34 -17.26
C ARG A 216 -14.13 4.78 -15.92
N THR A 217 -14.79 3.71 -15.50
CA THR A 217 -14.61 3.12 -14.17
C THR A 217 -14.13 1.68 -14.34
N ILE A 218 -13.00 1.32 -13.73
CA ILE A 218 -12.52 -0.07 -13.70
C ILE A 218 -12.78 -0.74 -12.36
N SER A 219 -12.71 -2.07 -12.32
CA SER A 219 -12.50 -2.78 -11.07
C SER A 219 -11.01 -2.77 -10.75
N PRO A 220 -10.57 -2.08 -9.66
CA PRO A 220 -9.16 -1.89 -9.39
C PRO A 220 -8.50 -3.20 -8.96
N GLU A 221 -7.22 -3.37 -9.33
CA GLU A 221 -6.38 -4.48 -8.87
C GLU A 221 -5.89 -4.23 -7.43
N PHE A 222 -5.76 -2.97 -7.05
CA PHE A 222 -5.23 -2.55 -5.75
C PHE A 222 -6.26 -1.77 -4.95
N TYR A 223 -6.39 -2.12 -3.68
CA TYR A 223 -7.31 -1.50 -2.74
C TYR A 223 -6.57 -0.96 -1.52
N ALA A 224 -7.04 0.17 -1.03
CA ALA A 224 -6.61 0.82 0.19
C ALA A 224 -7.51 0.44 1.37
N ILE A 225 -6.94 0.36 2.58
CA ILE A 225 -7.67 0.43 3.85
C ILE A 225 -6.85 1.26 4.84
N GLY A 226 -7.33 2.47 5.14
CA GLY A 226 -6.48 3.46 5.81
C GLY A 226 -5.24 3.77 4.96
N ARG A 227 -4.04 3.52 5.50
CA ARG A 227 -2.75 3.68 4.80
C ARG A 227 -2.20 2.40 4.16
N GLN A 228 -3.00 1.33 4.09
CA GLN A 228 -2.54 0.05 3.56
C GLN A 228 -2.99 -0.17 2.13
N VAL A 229 -2.09 -0.62 1.26
CA VAL A 229 -2.40 -1.11 -0.08
C VAL A 229 -2.42 -2.64 -0.09
N ARG A 230 -3.45 -3.21 -0.69
CA ARG A 230 -3.69 -4.65 -0.80
C ARG A 230 -3.95 -5.00 -2.26
N LYS A 231 -3.32 -6.07 -2.71
CA LYS A 231 -3.58 -6.66 -4.02
C LYS A 231 -4.85 -7.52 -3.95
N SER A 232 -5.78 -7.30 -4.87
CA SER A 232 -6.96 -8.13 -5.10
C SER A 232 -6.74 -9.07 -6.28
N THR A 233 -7.59 -10.09 -6.40
CA THR A 233 -7.68 -10.89 -7.63
C THR A 233 -8.07 -9.98 -8.80
N PRO A 234 -7.26 -9.93 -9.87
CA PRO A 234 -7.56 -9.09 -11.04
C PRO A 234 -8.87 -9.52 -11.71
N LYS A 235 -9.74 -8.55 -12.04
CA LYS A 235 -10.98 -8.80 -12.78
C LYS A 235 -10.84 -8.46 -14.28
N ASN A 236 -9.79 -9.00 -14.91
CA ASN A 236 -9.40 -8.62 -16.28
C ASN A 236 -10.53 -8.76 -17.31
N LYS A 237 -11.33 -9.82 -17.23
CA LYS A 237 -12.46 -10.02 -18.15
C LYS A 237 -13.56 -8.96 -18.00
N LEU A 238 -13.81 -8.50 -16.78
CA LEU A 238 -14.79 -7.45 -16.50
C LEU A 238 -14.28 -6.10 -17.04
N ASN A 239 -13.02 -5.77 -16.77
CA ASN A 239 -12.42 -4.51 -17.21
C ASN A 239 -12.30 -4.44 -18.74
N ALA A 240 -11.98 -5.56 -19.41
CA ALA A 240 -11.99 -5.63 -20.87
C ALA A 240 -13.38 -5.38 -21.46
N PHE A 241 -14.42 -5.99 -20.87
CA PHE A 241 -15.81 -5.78 -21.30
C PHE A 241 -16.27 -4.33 -21.10
N LEU A 242 -15.90 -3.70 -19.98
CA LEU A 242 -16.16 -2.27 -19.74
C LEU A 242 -15.52 -1.41 -20.82
N GLU A 243 -14.24 -1.65 -21.11
CA GLU A 243 -13.51 -0.94 -22.16
C GLU A 243 -14.17 -1.12 -23.54
N ASP A 244 -14.62 -2.32 -23.89
CA ASP A 244 -15.30 -2.60 -25.16
C ASP A 244 -16.63 -1.82 -25.31
N ILE A 245 -17.48 -1.83 -24.27
CA ILE A 245 -18.75 -1.08 -24.28
C ILE A 245 -18.50 0.43 -24.34
N GLU A 246 -17.60 0.93 -23.50
CA GLU A 246 -17.24 2.34 -23.42
C GLU A 246 -16.69 2.84 -24.77
N ASN A 247 -15.75 2.11 -25.38
CA ASN A 247 -15.17 2.45 -26.67
C ASN A 247 -16.23 2.47 -27.79
N TYR A 248 -17.17 1.52 -27.77
CA TYR A 248 -18.27 1.51 -28.72
C TYR A 248 -19.19 2.72 -28.54
N PHE A 249 -19.53 3.08 -27.30
CA PHE A 249 -20.33 4.27 -27.00
C PHE A 249 -19.60 5.58 -27.40
N ILE A 250 -18.31 5.70 -27.09
CA ILE A 250 -17.48 6.86 -27.43
C ILE A 250 -17.51 7.12 -28.94
N LYS A 251 -17.40 6.06 -29.76
CA LYS A 251 -17.47 6.16 -31.23
C LYS A 251 -18.82 6.70 -31.73
N LYS A 252 -19.91 6.49 -30.98
CA LYS A 252 -21.26 6.89 -31.38
C LYS A 252 -21.60 8.31 -30.92
N VAL A 253 -21.25 8.66 -29.69
CA VAL A 253 -21.71 9.89 -29.02
C VAL A 253 -20.65 10.98 -28.99
N HIS A 254 -19.36 10.64 -29.00
CA HIS A 254 -18.25 11.56 -28.78
C HIS A 254 -18.42 12.42 -27.50
N PRO A 255 -18.68 11.79 -26.33
CA PRO A 255 -18.91 12.50 -25.08
C PRO A 255 -17.63 13.16 -24.55
N VAL A 256 -17.76 13.99 -23.52
CA VAL A 256 -16.65 14.34 -22.64
C VAL A 256 -16.29 13.13 -21.78
N ILE A 257 -15.00 12.83 -21.61
CA ILE A 257 -14.54 11.59 -20.96
C ILE A 257 -13.71 11.91 -19.72
N ILE A 258 -14.04 11.28 -18.59
CA ILE A 258 -13.20 11.24 -17.37
C ILE A 258 -12.67 9.81 -17.22
N ASP A 259 -11.37 9.60 -17.42
CA ASP A 259 -10.69 8.30 -17.44
C ASP A 259 -9.52 8.26 -16.46
N LEU A 260 -9.84 8.38 -15.17
CA LEU A 260 -8.86 8.48 -14.09
C LEU A 260 -8.74 7.20 -13.25
N SER A 261 -9.72 6.29 -13.34
CA SER A 261 -9.87 5.16 -12.40
C SER A 261 -8.65 4.23 -12.36
N GLY A 262 -7.95 4.05 -13.48
CA GLY A 262 -6.72 3.26 -13.56
C GLY A 262 -5.51 3.80 -12.77
N ARG A 263 -5.54 5.06 -12.33
CA ARG A 263 -4.45 5.70 -11.57
C ARG A 263 -4.63 5.59 -10.05
N TYR A 264 -5.80 5.11 -9.61
CA TYR A 264 -6.22 5.17 -8.22
C TYR A 264 -6.53 3.79 -7.63
N PHE A 265 -6.49 3.72 -6.31
CA PHE A 265 -6.86 2.50 -5.58
C PHE A 265 -8.34 2.51 -5.21
N GLY A 266 -8.95 1.33 -5.19
CA GLY A 266 -10.22 1.14 -4.49
C GLY A 266 -10.06 1.42 -2.99
N ASP A 267 -11.12 1.69 -2.26
CA ASP A 267 -11.11 1.92 -0.82
C ASP A 267 -12.04 0.90 -0.15
N LEU A 268 -11.46 -0.04 0.60
CA LEU A 268 -12.20 -1.10 1.31
C LEU A 268 -12.91 -0.59 2.56
N SER A 269 -12.62 0.63 3.01
CA SER A 269 -13.39 1.25 4.09
C SER A 269 -14.73 1.80 3.62
N LEU A 270 -14.91 1.94 2.30
CA LEU A 270 -16.12 2.43 1.67
C LEU A 270 -16.87 1.29 1.00
N THR A 271 -18.18 1.24 1.22
CA THR A 271 -19.09 0.31 0.55
C THR A 271 -20.05 1.10 -0.33
N GLY A 272 -20.08 0.79 -1.63
CA GLY A 272 -21.12 1.27 -2.54
C GLY A 272 -22.43 0.50 -2.35
N ASP A 273 -23.35 0.61 -3.31
CA ASP A 273 -24.65 -0.09 -3.28
C ASP A 273 -24.59 -1.60 -3.56
N GLY A 274 -23.50 -2.28 -3.22
CA GLY A 274 -23.34 -3.72 -3.42
C GLY A 274 -21.90 -4.13 -3.72
N LYS A 275 -21.68 -4.80 -4.86
CA LYS A 275 -20.36 -5.34 -5.28
C LYS A 275 -19.46 -4.31 -5.98
N GLU A 276 -19.81 -3.04 -5.93
CA GLU A 276 -19.09 -1.99 -6.64
C GLU A 276 -17.77 -1.63 -5.96
N ALA A 277 -16.76 -1.34 -6.78
CA ALA A 277 -15.51 -0.81 -6.26
C ALA A 277 -15.68 0.70 -6.07
N VAL A 278 -15.52 1.18 -4.84
CA VAL A 278 -15.47 2.61 -4.54
C VAL A 278 -14.01 3.03 -4.50
N PHE A 279 -13.66 4.13 -5.15
CA PHE A 279 -12.27 4.60 -5.19
C PHE A 279 -11.90 5.43 -3.95
N ASN A 280 -10.60 5.62 -3.75
CA ASN A 280 -10.09 6.43 -2.65
C ASN A 280 -10.38 7.93 -2.83
N ARG A 281 -10.16 8.71 -1.76
CA ARG A 281 -10.46 10.15 -1.74
C ARG A 281 -9.73 10.99 -2.81
N PHE A 282 -8.58 10.53 -3.31
CA PHE A 282 -7.74 11.24 -4.28
C PHE A 282 -8.35 11.16 -5.68
N TYR A 283 -8.90 9.98 -6.06
CA TYR A 283 -9.68 9.82 -7.29
C TYR A 283 -10.81 10.84 -7.39
N PHE A 284 -11.61 10.95 -6.32
CA PHE A 284 -12.74 11.87 -6.29
C PHE A 284 -12.31 13.35 -6.33
N ALA A 285 -11.13 13.70 -5.82
CA ALA A 285 -10.61 15.07 -5.90
C ALA A 285 -10.26 15.45 -7.35
N ASP A 286 -9.63 14.55 -8.09
CA ASP A 286 -9.29 14.80 -9.49
C ASP A 286 -10.52 14.80 -10.39
N CYS A 287 -11.48 13.91 -10.15
CA CYS A 287 -12.75 13.94 -10.88
C CYS A 287 -13.53 15.24 -10.61
N GLU A 288 -13.52 15.75 -9.37
CA GLU A 288 -14.10 17.05 -9.02
C GLU A 288 -13.42 18.20 -9.79
N LYS A 289 -12.08 18.20 -9.85
CA LYS A 289 -11.31 19.17 -10.63
C LYS A 289 -11.65 19.10 -12.13
N ALA A 290 -11.76 17.90 -12.68
CA ALA A 290 -12.19 17.70 -14.07
C ALA A 290 -13.59 18.28 -14.32
N LEU A 291 -14.55 18.09 -13.40
CA LEU A 291 -15.87 18.71 -13.51
C LEU A 291 -15.83 20.24 -13.42
N ASP A 292 -15.00 20.81 -12.54
CA ASP A 292 -14.80 22.26 -12.46
C ASP A 292 -14.28 22.82 -13.81
N GLU A 293 -13.34 22.14 -14.47
CA GLU A 293 -12.84 22.53 -15.80
C GLU A 293 -13.90 22.34 -16.91
N ILE A 294 -14.69 21.27 -16.86
CA ILE A 294 -15.76 21.02 -17.83
C ILE A 294 -16.86 22.11 -17.76
N THR A 295 -17.18 22.53 -16.53
CA THR A 295 -18.28 23.48 -16.29
C THR A 295 -17.86 24.94 -16.46
N SER A 296 -16.56 25.25 -16.45
CA SER A 296 -16.04 26.60 -16.67
C SER A 296 -16.05 27.04 -18.13
N GLY A 297 -16.22 26.12 -19.09
CA GLY A 297 -16.29 26.43 -20.52
C GLY A 297 -14.97 26.26 -21.29
N GLU A 298 -13.91 25.75 -20.66
CA GLU A 298 -12.68 25.29 -21.32
C GLU A 298 -12.54 23.74 -21.31
N PRO A 299 -13.54 22.96 -21.75
CA PRO A 299 -13.51 21.52 -21.57
C PRO A 299 -12.46 20.87 -22.48
N GLY A 300 -11.47 20.24 -21.88
CA GLY A 300 -10.77 19.13 -22.53
C GLY A 300 -11.80 18.04 -22.87
N ARG A 301 -11.68 17.39 -24.03
CA ARG A 301 -12.60 16.27 -24.36
C ARG A 301 -12.31 15.00 -23.56
N VAL A 302 -11.09 14.86 -23.05
CA VAL A 302 -10.63 13.66 -22.33
C VAL A 302 -9.74 14.06 -21.16
N TYR A 303 -10.14 13.68 -19.96
CA TYR A 303 -9.42 13.89 -18.70
C TYR A 303 -8.87 12.55 -18.21
N LYS A 304 -7.58 12.32 -18.41
CA LYS A 304 -6.93 11.01 -18.12
C LYS A 304 -5.64 11.10 -17.30
N GLU A 305 -5.08 12.30 -17.19
CA GLU A 305 -3.85 12.51 -16.43
C GLU A 305 -4.18 12.80 -14.98
N GLN A 306 -3.46 12.14 -14.09
CA GLN A 306 -3.58 12.35 -12.66
C GLN A 306 -3.01 13.72 -12.30
N ASP A 307 -3.70 14.47 -11.45
CA ASP A 307 -3.16 15.71 -10.89
C ASP A 307 -1.89 15.41 -10.07
N ILE A 308 -0.82 16.18 -10.30
CA ILE A 308 0.48 15.94 -9.67
C ILE A 308 0.39 16.09 -8.16
N ASP A 309 -0.41 17.02 -7.65
CA ASP A 309 -0.58 17.21 -6.21
C ASP A 309 -1.32 16.01 -5.57
N SER A 310 -2.42 15.56 -6.19
CA SER A 310 -3.14 14.34 -5.78
C SER A 310 -2.25 13.09 -5.83
N ARG A 311 -1.43 12.97 -6.88
CA ARG A 311 -0.47 11.88 -7.05
C ARG A 311 0.57 11.86 -5.93
N LEU A 312 1.21 13.00 -5.64
CA LEU A 312 2.21 13.11 -4.57
C LEU A 312 1.59 12.84 -3.19
N GLU A 313 0.37 13.31 -2.95
CA GLU A 313 -0.35 12.98 -1.71
C GLU A 313 -0.68 11.49 -1.59
N GLN A 314 -1.11 10.85 -2.68
CA GLN A 314 -1.34 9.41 -2.73
C GLN A 314 -0.05 8.63 -2.43
N ILE A 315 1.07 9.02 -3.05
CA ILE A 315 2.40 8.42 -2.79
C ILE A 315 2.74 8.56 -1.31
N LEU A 316 2.69 9.78 -0.76
CA LEU A 316 3.01 10.04 0.66
C LEU A 316 2.09 9.30 1.63
N CYS A 317 0.83 9.06 1.25
CA CYS A 317 -0.13 8.32 2.06
C CYS A 317 0.23 6.83 2.16
N TYR A 318 0.74 6.25 1.08
CA TYR A 318 0.94 4.80 0.96
C TYR A 318 2.40 4.35 0.91
N TYR A 319 3.37 5.28 0.89
CA TYR A 319 4.80 5.00 0.68
C TYR A 319 5.36 3.94 1.63
N ASP A 320 5.18 4.12 2.94
CA ASP A 320 5.78 3.26 3.96
C ASP A 320 5.22 1.83 3.87
N ASN A 321 3.91 1.70 3.68
CA ASN A 321 3.25 0.43 3.46
C ASN A 321 3.72 -0.26 2.18
N ALA A 322 3.77 0.47 1.07
CA ALA A 322 4.23 -0.06 -0.20
C ALA A 322 5.70 -0.50 -0.12
N CYS A 323 6.54 0.21 0.64
CA CYS A 323 7.91 -0.19 0.94
C CYS A 323 7.96 -1.50 1.75
N ALA A 324 7.23 -1.57 2.87
CA ALA A 324 7.22 -2.74 3.75
C ALA A 324 6.72 -4.02 3.05
N ARG A 325 5.77 -3.87 2.11
CA ARG A 325 5.17 -4.99 1.37
C ARG A 325 5.87 -5.29 0.04
N GLY A 326 6.88 -4.52 -0.35
CA GLY A 326 7.54 -4.67 -1.66
C GLY A 326 6.62 -4.33 -2.85
N LEU A 327 5.66 -3.44 -2.65
CA LEU A 327 4.66 -3.00 -3.64
C LEU A 327 4.94 -1.58 -4.17
N LEU A 328 6.12 -1.01 -3.91
CA LEU A 328 6.41 0.38 -4.28
C LEU A 328 6.29 0.65 -5.80
N THR A 329 6.51 -0.37 -6.64
CA THR A 329 6.31 -0.29 -8.09
C THR A 329 4.86 -0.10 -8.53
N VAL A 330 3.91 -0.25 -7.60
CA VAL A 330 2.48 0.08 -7.83
C VAL A 330 2.25 1.58 -7.73
N LEU A 331 3.09 2.29 -6.98
CA LEU A 331 3.01 3.75 -6.79
C LEU A 331 3.99 4.51 -7.69
N LEU A 332 5.15 3.91 -7.97
CA LEU A 332 6.28 4.55 -8.65
C LEU A 332 6.72 3.73 -9.85
N ASP A 333 6.75 4.34 -11.04
CA ASP A 333 7.35 3.74 -12.23
C ASP A 333 8.83 4.13 -12.31
N ARG A 334 9.74 3.17 -12.14
CA ARG A 334 11.18 3.42 -12.19
C ARG A 334 11.69 3.93 -13.54
N LYS A 335 10.88 3.89 -14.60
CA LYS A 335 11.22 4.49 -15.89
C LYS A 335 11.06 6.01 -15.86
N GLU A 336 10.19 6.53 -15.00
CA GLU A 336 10.01 7.97 -14.81
C GLU A 336 11.11 8.53 -13.90
N PRO A 337 11.85 9.57 -14.32
CA PRO A 337 13.01 10.05 -13.55
C PRO A 337 12.70 10.53 -12.14
N ALA A 338 11.59 11.26 -11.96
CA ALA A 338 11.14 11.70 -10.65
C ALA A 338 10.79 10.51 -9.74
N ASP A 339 10.19 9.46 -10.31
CA ASP A 339 9.82 8.26 -9.57
C ASP A 339 11.04 7.44 -9.18
N ALA A 340 12.06 7.36 -10.03
CA ALA A 340 13.34 6.74 -9.68
C ALA A 340 13.98 7.43 -8.47
N LEU A 341 13.96 8.78 -8.42
CA LEU A 341 14.40 9.54 -7.26
C LEU A 341 13.57 9.20 -6.00
N MET A 342 12.25 9.24 -6.08
CA MET A 342 11.35 8.91 -4.96
C MET A 342 11.52 7.45 -4.51
N PHE A 343 11.81 6.54 -5.43
CA PHE A 343 12.02 5.13 -5.15
C PHE A 343 13.28 4.90 -4.30
N HIS A 344 14.33 5.69 -4.50
CA HIS A 344 15.61 5.52 -3.83
C HIS A 344 15.77 6.36 -2.55
N THR A 345 14.83 7.25 -2.24
CA THR A 345 14.88 8.15 -1.09
C THR A 345 13.98 7.64 0.06
N SER A 346 13.31 8.53 0.81
CA SER A 346 12.35 8.20 1.86
C SER A 346 11.09 9.04 1.75
N ARG A 347 10.05 8.69 2.52
CA ARG A 347 8.81 9.47 2.58
C ARG A 347 9.03 10.90 3.07
N GLU A 348 9.90 11.08 4.05
CA GLU A 348 10.28 12.39 4.60
C GLU A 348 10.95 13.25 3.54
N PHE A 349 11.91 12.69 2.80
CA PHE A 349 12.57 13.38 1.70
C PHE A 349 11.56 13.85 0.65
N ILE A 350 10.59 13.00 0.28
CA ILE A 350 9.55 13.35 -0.70
C ILE A 350 8.67 14.49 -0.16
N ALA A 351 8.32 14.45 1.12
CA ALA A 351 7.48 15.48 1.74
C ALA A 351 8.19 16.83 1.84
N GLU A 352 9.47 16.83 2.22
CA GLU A 352 10.31 18.03 2.34
C GLU A 352 10.61 18.67 0.98
N ASN A 353 10.80 17.85 -0.06
CA ASN A 353 11.14 18.31 -1.42
C ASN A 353 9.92 18.30 -2.37
N ARG A 354 8.69 18.29 -1.84
CA ARG A 354 7.46 18.11 -2.63
C ARG A 354 7.30 19.14 -3.77
N ALA A 355 7.62 20.40 -3.51
CA ALA A 355 7.50 21.48 -4.50
C ALA A 355 8.49 21.30 -5.66
N GLU A 356 9.73 20.93 -5.35
CA GLU A 356 10.79 20.71 -6.33
C GLU A 356 10.56 19.42 -7.14
N ILE A 357 10.09 18.35 -6.49
CA ILE A 357 9.67 17.12 -7.18
C ILE A 357 8.52 17.40 -8.15
N LYS A 358 7.55 18.23 -7.76
CA LYS A 358 6.45 18.64 -8.65
C LYS A 358 6.99 19.35 -9.89
N ASP A 359 7.86 20.34 -9.71
CA ASP A 359 8.48 21.08 -10.82
C ASP A 359 9.29 20.15 -11.75
N ILE A 360 10.05 19.19 -11.19
CA ILE A 360 10.76 18.16 -11.99
C ILE A 360 9.79 17.30 -12.82
N ILE A 361 8.64 16.92 -12.26
CA ILE A 361 7.61 16.15 -13.00
C ILE A 361 7.05 16.99 -14.15
N GLU A 362 6.76 18.27 -13.91
CA GLU A 362 6.22 19.21 -14.91
C GLU A 362 7.20 19.50 -16.06
N GLN A 363 8.50 19.37 -15.82
CA GLN A 363 9.55 19.59 -16.83
C GLN A 363 9.83 18.38 -17.74
N HIS A 364 9.22 17.22 -17.47
CA HIS A 364 9.26 16.03 -18.34
C HIS A 364 10.67 15.57 -18.76
N TYR A 365 11.60 15.49 -17.81
CA TYR A 365 12.93 14.94 -18.05
C TYR A 365 12.89 13.49 -18.53
N SER A 366 13.82 13.11 -19.42
CA SER A 366 13.91 11.76 -19.99
C SER A 366 14.67 10.77 -19.10
N SER A 367 15.56 11.27 -18.23
CA SER A 367 16.37 10.43 -17.34
C SER A 367 16.75 11.20 -16.06
N ILE A 368 17.12 10.47 -15.00
CA ILE A 368 17.63 11.11 -13.78
C ILE A 368 18.97 11.83 -14.02
N THR A 369 19.76 11.37 -15.00
CA THR A 369 20.97 12.03 -15.46
C THR A 369 20.68 13.39 -16.09
N ASP A 370 19.55 13.53 -16.80
CA ASP A 370 19.13 14.81 -17.37
C ASP A 370 18.68 15.78 -16.27
N ILE A 371 17.97 15.30 -15.25
CA ILE A 371 17.67 16.12 -14.06
C ILE A 371 18.99 16.64 -13.46
N TYR A 372 19.98 15.78 -13.22
CA TYR A 372 21.27 16.22 -12.67
C TYR A 372 21.97 17.28 -13.52
N ARG A 373 21.88 17.18 -14.85
CA ARG A 373 22.61 18.05 -15.78
C ARG A 373 21.95 19.39 -16.02
N TYR A 374 20.62 19.43 -16.06
CA TYR A 374 19.88 20.55 -16.60
C TYR A 374 18.93 21.21 -15.60
N TYR A 375 18.57 20.52 -14.52
CA TYR A 375 17.70 21.10 -13.48
C TYR A 375 18.47 22.10 -12.62
N ASP A 376 17.88 23.26 -12.37
CA ASP A 376 18.42 24.26 -11.44
C ASP A 376 17.94 23.99 -10.01
N PHE A 377 18.80 23.33 -9.23
CA PHE A 377 18.53 23.01 -7.82
C PHE A 377 18.62 24.22 -6.89
N GLY A 378 19.09 25.39 -7.36
CA GLY A 378 19.37 26.54 -6.51
C GLY A 378 20.21 26.17 -5.27
N ASP A 379 19.68 26.49 -4.08
CA ASP A 379 20.32 26.21 -2.80
C ASP A 379 20.00 24.81 -2.22
N ASN A 380 19.21 23.98 -2.92
CA ASN A 380 18.87 22.64 -2.45
C ASN A 380 19.98 21.62 -2.71
N ILE A 381 21.04 21.73 -1.91
CA ILE A 381 22.22 20.86 -1.97
C ILE A 381 21.85 19.40 -1.70
N GLU A 382 20.84 19.14 -0.85
CA GLU A 382 20.43 17.78 -0.51
C GLU A 382 19.79 17.07 -1.71
N MET A 383 18.83 17.72 -2.37
CA MET A 383 18.19 17.22 -3.59
C MET A 383 19.22 16.99 -4.71
N LYS A 384 20.10 17.97 -4.94
CA LYS A 384 21.18 17.86 -5.92
C LYS A 384 22.08 16.65 -5.66
N ASN A 385 22.49 16.44 -4.41
CA ASN A 385 23.33 15.29 -4.04
C ASN A 385 22.60 13.96 -4.21
N ALA A 386 21.31 13.88 -3.84
CA ALA A 386 20.51 12.67 -4.04
C ALA A 386 20.41 12.31 -5.52
N VAL A 387 20.00 13.25 -6.37
CA VAL A 387 19.87 13.06 -7.83
C VAL A 387 21.22 12.67 -8.44
N LYS A 388 22.29 13.38 -8.08
CA LYS A 388 23.66 13.11 -8.56
C LYS A 388 24.12 11.68 -8.26
N VAL A 389 23.95 11.23 -7.02
CA VAL A 389 24.40 9.89 -6.63
C VAL A 389 23.53 8.80 -7.26
N ILE A 390 22.21 8.99 -7.32
CA ILE A 390 21.32 8.00 -7.94
C ILE A 390 21.64 7.89 -9.45
N ALA A 391 21.83 9.01 -10.14
CA ALA A 391 22.22 9.03 -11.55
C ALA A 391 23.54 8.28 -11.81
N ALA A 392 24.53 8.47 -10.93
CA ALA A 392 25.80 7.77 -11.02
C ALA A 392 25.63 6.25 -10.81
N LEU A 393 24.87 5.84 -9.79
CA LEU A 393 24.60 4.42 -9.51
C LEU A 393 23.83 3.73 -10.64
N GLU A 394 22.82 4.39 -11.24
CA GLU A 394 22.09 3.84 -12.38
C GLU A 394 22.96 3.70 -13.64
N SER A 395 23.94 4.59 -13.79
CA SER A 395 24.95 4.53 -14.86
C SER A 395 26.14 3.61 -14.50
N ASN A 396 26.07 2.88 -13.38
CA ASN A 396 27.12 2.01 -12.86
C ASN A 396 28.50 2.68 -12.79
N THR A 397 28.52 3.95 -12.36
CA THR A 397 29.73 4.78 -12.25
C THR A 397 29.73 5.57 -10.94
N LEU A 398 30.90 6.02 -10.50
CA LEU A 398 31.04 7.02 -9.43
C LEU A 398 31.72 8.30 -9.93
N GLN A 399 31.80 8.49 -11.25
CA GLN A 399 32.39 9.69 -11.82
C GLN A 399 31.65 10.94 -11.29
N ASN A 400 32.42 11.94 -10.85
CA ASN A 400 31.96 13.18 -10.21
C ASN A 400 31.29 13.00 -8.84
N VAL A 401 31.09 11.80 -8.32
CA VAL A 401 30.57 11.56 -6.97
C VAL A 401 31.72 11.50 -5.97
N THR A 402 31.59 12.22 -4.86
CA THR A 402 32.54 12.17 -3.75
C THR A 402 32.16 11.06 -2.77
N HIS A 403 33.14 10.50 -2.06
CA HIS A 403 32.89 9.57 -0.97
C HIS A 403 31.95 10.17 0.09
N GLY A 404 32.12 11.46 0.41
CA GLY A 404 31.28 12.16 1.38
C GLY A 404 29.80 12.21 0.98
N GLU A 405 29.49 12.39 -0.31
CA GLU A 405 28.11 12.37 -0.82
C GLU A 405 27.47 10.97 -0.68
N LEU A 406 28.21 9.90 -1.01
CA LEU A 406 27.73 8.51 -0.82
C LEU A 406 27.42 8.21 0.65
N ILE A 407 28.36 8.53 1.55
CA ILE A 407 28.19 8.27 2.98
C ILE A 407 27.03 9.07 3.56
N ARG A 408 26.88 10.35 3.19
CA ARG A 408 25.76 11.18 3.64
C ARG A 408 24.40 10.56 3.30
N LEU A 409 24.23 10.01 2.09
CA LEU A 409 22.98 9.37 1.69
C LEU A 409 22.75 8.02 2.38
N LEU A 410 23.82 7.27 2.67
CA LEU A 410 23.73 6.05 3.49
C LEU A 410 23.23 6.35 4.91
N ASP A 411 23.71 7.44 5.50
CA ASP A 411 23.39 7.84 6.87
C ASP A 411 21.94 8.34 7.01
N ARG A 412 21.35 8.90 5.95
CA ARG A 412 19.96 9.41 5.90
C ARG A 412 18.87 8.35 5.91
N GLN A 413 19.19 7.07 6.11
CA GLN A 413 18.24 5.95 6.13
C GLN A 413 17.39 5.82 4.84
N TYR A 414 17.87 6.34 3.72
CA TYR A 414 17.21 6.23 2.42
C TYR A 414 17.21 4.79 1.89
N ARG A 415 16.29 4.50 0.97
CA ARG A 415 16.23 3.19 0.28
C ARG A 415 17.41 2.95 -0.67
N ILE A 416 18.28 3.94 -0.85
CA ILE A 416 19.49 3.90 -1.67
C ILE A 416 20.56 2.91 -1.15
N LYS A 417 20.46 2.45 0.11
CA LYS A 417 21.39 1.45 0.68
C LYS A 417 21.51 0.20 -0.18
N ARG A 418 20.41 -0.31 -0.73
CA ARG A 418 20.42 -1.53 -1.56
C ARG A 418 21.12 -1.29 -2.91
N PRO A 419 20.80 -0.24 -3.69
CA PRO A 419 21.60 0.16 -4.84
C PRO A 419 23.10 0.29 -4.55
N ILE A 420 23.48 0.97 -3.47
CA ILE A 420 24.89 1.12 -3.08
C ILE A 420 25.51 -0.24 -2.77
N ALA A 421 24.84 -1.08 -1.98
CA ALA A 421 25.33 -2.43 -1.65
C ALA A 421 25.51 -3.28 -2.92
N ASN A 422 24.62 -3.17 -3.91
CA ASN A 422 24.75 -3.88 -5.18
C ASN A 422 25.96 -3.40 -5.98
N PHE A 423 26.16 -2.08 -6.08
CA PHE A 423 27.35 -1.51 -6.70
C PHE A 423 28.63 -2.01 -6.01
N VAL A 424 28.69 -1.90 -4.67
CA VAL A 424 29.84 -2.36 -3.86
C VAL A 424 30.14 -3.85 -4.11
N ARG A 425 29.12 -4.72 -4.14
CA ARG A 425 29.31 -6.14 -4.44
C ARG A 425 29.90 -6.36 -5.83
N ALA A 426 29.40 -5.64 -6.84
CA ALA A 426 29.91 -5.75 -8.21
C ALA A 426 31.37 -5.28 -8.31
N THR A 427 31.69 -4.12 -7.72
CA THR A 427 33.04 -3.54 -7.76
C THR A 427 34.07 -4.40 -7.01
N LEU A 428 33.76 -4.81 -5.79
CA LEU A 428 34.68 -5.60 -4.97
C LEU A 428 34.74 -7.07 -5.40
N GLY A 429 33.62 -7.63 -5.86
CA GLY A 429 33.56 -9.02 -6.32
C GLY A 429 34.44 -9.26 -7.56
N GLY A 430 34.50 -8.29 -8.47
CA GLY A 430 35.43 -8.32 -9.60
C GLY A 430 36.90 -8.37 -9.17
N ALA A 431 37.28 -7.60 -8.14
CA ALA A 431 38.66 -7.58 -7.63
C ALA A 431 39.02 -8.85 -6.83
N LEU A 432 38.05 -9.43 -6.12
CA LEU A 432 38.26 -10.61 -5.26
C LEU A 432 38.08 -11.94 -6.01
N GLY A 433 37.46 -11.93 -7.19
CA GLY A 433 37.11 -13.15 -7.94
C GLY A 433 36.07 -14.03 -7.23
N LYS A 434 35.33 -13.48 -6.26
CA LYS A 434 34.32 -14.18 -5.46
C LYS A 434 33.25 -13.21 -4.98
N ASP A 435 32.10 -13.76 -4.57
CA ASP A 435 31.04 -12.97 -3.95
C ASP A 435 31.50 -12.29 -2.66
N VAL A 436 31.01 -11.07 -2.46
CA VAL A 436 31.35 -10.22 -1.33
C VAL A 436 30.16 -10.09 -0.39
N ASP A 437 30.40 -10.45 0.87
CA ASP A 437 29.40 -10.32 1.94
C ASP A 437 29.30 -8.85 2.36
N VAL A 438 28.30 -8.16 1.80
CA VAL A 438 27.94 -6.79 2.14
C VAL A 438 26.61 -6.79 2.88
N ASN A 439 26.62 -6.26 4.10
CA ASN A 439 25.48 -6.16 5.01
C ASN A 439 25.45 -4.79 5.70
N ASP A 440 24.42 -4.49 6.49
CA ASP A 440 24.26 -3.16 7.09
C ASP A 440 25.41 -2.77 8.04
N GLN A 441 26.05 -3.75 8.71
CA GLN A 441 27.17 -3.48 9.63
C GLN A 441 28.42 -3.01 8.89
N ASN A 442 28.74 -3.66 7.76
CA ASN A 442 29.97 -3.38 7.02
C ASN A 442 29.77 -2.45 5.80
N LEU A 443 28.53 -2.14 5.41
CA LEU A 443 28.23 -1.39 4.18
C LEU A 443 29.01 -0.08 4.09
N ARG A 444 29.14 0.65 5.21
CA ARG A 444 29.89 1.91 5.26
C ARG A 444 31.38 1.70 4.92
N PHE A 445 32.01 0.72 5.56
CA PHE A 445 33.40 0.35 5.30
C PHE A 445 33.60 -0.16 3.87
N MET A 446 32.74 -1.09 3.42
CA MET A 446 32.83 -1.68 2.10
C MET A 446 32.59 -0.64 0.99
N THR A 447 31.71 0.34 1.23
CA THR A 447 31.51 1.49 0.32
C THR A 447 32.79 2.31 0.18
N ARG A 448 33.52 2.55 1.27
CA ARG A 448 34.82 3.24 1.22
C ARG A 448 35.83 2.45 0.39
N VAL A 449 35.96 1.14 0.62
CA VAL A 449 36.92 0.30 -0.13
C VAL A 449 36.56 0.25 -1.62
N ALA A 450 35.28 0.11 -1.95
CA ALA A 450 34.80 0.12 -3.33
C ALA A 450 35.06 1.47 -4.00
N TYR A 451 34.87 2.59 -3.28
CA TYR A 451 35.15 3.94 -3.78
C TYR A 451 36.64 4.14 -4.07
N GLU A 452 37.53 3.70 -3.16
CA GLU A 452 38.99 3.77 -3.34
C GLU A 452 39.44 2.94 -4.55
N LEU A 453 38.91 1.71 -4.69
CA LEU A 453 39.19 0.85 -5.84
C LEU A 453 38.70 1.47 -7.15
N TRP A 454 37.48 2.02 -7.17
CA TRP A 454 36.90 2.70 -8.34
C TRP A 454 37.76 3.87 -8.83
N ASN A 455 38.37 4.62 -7.90
CA ASN A 455 39.24 5.75 -8.22
C ASN A 455 40.71 5.35 -8.49
N GLY A 456 40.94 4.11 -8.94
CA GLY A 456 42.26 3.63 -9.35
C GLY A 456 43.12 3.06 -8.22
N GLY A 457 42.53 2.74 -7.07
CA GLY A 457 43.23 2.04 -5.98
C GLY A 457 43.69 0.64 -6.40
N ASP A 458 44.73 0.12 -5.74
CA ASP A 458 45.29 -1.20 -6.03
C ASP A 458 44.30 -2.33 -5.66
N PRO A 459 43.82 -3.15 -6.63
CA PRO A 459 42.95 -4.29 -6.35
C PRO A 459 43.58 -5.30 -5.37
N LYS A 460 44.91 -5.42 -5.34
CA LYS A 460 45.63 -6.36 -4.46
C LYS A 460 45.57 -5.94 -2.99
N ALA A 461 45.29 -4.67 -2.70
CA ALA A 461 45.14 -4.17 -1.33
C ALA A 461 43.75 -4.46 -0.74
N VAL A 462 42.75 -4.80 -1.57
CA VAL A 462 41.37 -5.04 -1.12
C VAL A 462 41.26 -6.20 -0.12
N PRO A 463 41.84 -7.40 -0.37
CA PRO A 463 41.82 -8.49 0.61
C PRO A 463 42.40 -8.07 1.96
N GLN A 464 43.55 -7.39 1.96
CA GLN A 464 44.21 -6.95 3.19
C GLN A 464 43.34 -5.99 3.99
N LYS A 465 42.69 -5.01 3.34
CA LYS A 465 41.79 -4.06 4.02
C LYS A 465 40.60 -4.75 4.67
N ILE A 466 40.00 -5.71 3.98
CA ILE A 466 38.87 -6.49 4.52
C ILE A 466 39.35 -7.34 5.71
N ASP A 467 40.49 -8.01 5.59
CA ASP A 467 41.08 -8.80 6.68
C ASP A 467 41.42 -7.92 7.90
N GLU A 468 41.95 -6.72 7.70
CA GLU A 468 42.22 -5.75 8.77
C GLU A 468 40.92 -5.27 9.45
N TYR A 469 39.88 -4.97 8.67
CA TYR A 469 38.57 -4.63 9.21
C TYR A 469 38.01 -5.76 10.07
N GLU A 470 38.07 -7.01 9.58
CA GLU A 470 37.60 -8.17 10.32
C GLU A 470 38.42 -8.42 11.60
N LYS A 471 39.74 -8.23 11.56
CA LYS A 471 40.62 -8.35 12.74
C LYS A 471 40.35 -7.28 13.80
N ILE A 472 40.16 -6.02 13.38
CA ILE A 472 39.90 -4.90 14.29
C ILE A 472 38.58 -5.10 15.04
N HIS A 473 37.55 -5.56 14.33
CA HIS A 473 36.23 -5.74 14.94
C HIS A 473 36.10 -7.07 15.68
N ASN A 474 36.97 -8.05 15.39
CA ASN A 474 37.05 -9.35 16.06
C ASN A 474 35.67 -10.02 16.23
N PHE A 475 34.87 -10.03 15.15
CA PHE A 475 33.49 -10.52 15.20
C PHE A 475 33.42 -11.98 15.64
N THR A 476 32.47 -12.28 16.51
CA THR A 476 32.14 -13.67 16.82
C THR A 476 31.22 -14.25 15.75
N LEU A 477 31.61 -15.38 15.16
CA LEU A 477 30.76 -16.09 14.20
C LEU A 477 29.59 -16.78 14.91
N ILE A 478 28.38 -16.51 14.44
CA ILE A 478 27.15 -17.11 14.93
C ILE A 478 26.35 -17.72 13.77
N ASP A 479 25.90 -18.96 13.94
CA ASP A 479 24.91 -19.56 13.05
C ASP A 479 23.50 -19.16 13.49
N MET A 480 22.53 -19.27 12.59
CA MET A 480 21.16 -18.88 12.85
C MET A 480 20.18 -19.93 12.31
N TRP A 481 19.15 -20.25 13.11
CA TRP A 481 17.99 -21.03 12.64
C TRP A 481 16.69 -20.37 13.07
N GLY A 482 15.84 -19.98 12.12
CA GLY A 482 14.48 -19.55 12.41
C GLY A 482 13.94 -18.49 11.47
N THR A 483 13.02 -17.70 11.98
CA THR A 483 12.28 -16.73 11.18
C THR A 483 13.03 -15.39 11.04
N GLY A 484 12.34 -14.44 10.43
CA GLY A 484 12.75 -13.05 10.46
C GLY A 484 12.69 -12.40 11.85
N VAL A 485 12.30 -13.12 12.93
CA VAL A 485 12.41 -12.63 14.31
C VAL A 485 13.88 -12.53 14.69
N ILE A 486 14.58 -13.66 14.82
CA ILE A 486 15.98 -13.64 15.26
C ILE A 486 16.89 -13.07 14.17
N LYS A 487 16.61 -13.31 12.88
CA LYS A 487 17.43 -12.79 11.77
C LYS A 487 17.60 -11.27 11.80
N ARG A 488 16.50 -10.55 12.09
CA ARG A 488 16.52 -9.07 12.14
C ARG A 488 17.22 -8.54 13.38
N ALA A 489 17.11 -9.24 14.52
CA ALA A 489 17.87 -8.90 15.71
C ALA A 489 19.38 -9.11 15.47
N LEU A 490 19.79 -10.27 14.94
CA LEU A 490 21.21 -10.53 14.62
C LEU A 490 21.78 -9.53 13.62
N ALA A 491 21.00 -9.08 12.64
CA ALA A 491 21.45 -8.07 11.68
C ALA A 491 21.74 -6.68 12.32
N LYS A 492 21.19 -6.41 13.52
CA LYS A 492 21.41 -5.18 14.30
C LYS A 492 22.52 -5.31 15.35
N ALA A 493 22.91 -6.54 15.70
CA ALA A 493 24.01 -6.77 16.63
C ALA A 493 25.31 -6.20 16.05
N THR A 494 26.27 -5.84 16.90
CA THR A 494 27.49 -5.13 16.47
C THR A 494 28.76 -5.94 16.67
N THR A 495 28.68 -7.04 17.43
CA THR A 495 29.84 -7.82 17.89
C THR A 495 29.92 -9.18 17.22
N ILE A 496 28.91 -9.51 16.41
CA ILE A 496 28.73 -10.81 15.77
C ILE A 496 28.65 -10.67 14.25
N ARG A 497 29.00 -11.76 13.57
CA ARG A 497 28.75 -11.95 12.14
C ARG A 497 28.00 -13.25 11.92
N MET A 498 26.86 -13.17 11.22
CA MET A 498 26.13 -14.37 10.82
C MET A 498 26.94 -15.18 9.81
N ASN A 499 27.04 -16.50 10.02
CA ASN A 499 27.75 -17.41 9.13
C ASN A 499 26.77 -18.29 8.34
N VAL A 500 26.26 -19.38 8.91
CA VAL A 500 25.20 -20.18 8.28
C VAL A 500 23.85 -19.73 8.82
N ALA A 501 23.00 -19.20 7.94
CA ALA A 501 21.64 -18.80 8.26
C ALA A 501 20.61 -19.72 7.61
N VAL A 502 19.82 -20.39 8.44
CA VAL A 502 18.70 -21.25 8.07
C VAL A 502 17.42 -20.48 8.35
N SER A 503 16.63 -20.17 7.31
CA SER A 503 15.43 -19.35 7.50
C SER A 503 14.23 -19.78 6.68
N GLY A 504 13.08 -19.89 7.35
CA GLY A 504 11.83 -20.37 6.76
C GLY A 504 11.86 -21.85 6.44
N GLU A 505 12.53 -22.62 7.30
CA GLU A 505 12.54 -24.08 7.35
C GLU A 505 12.26 -24.50 8.80
N SER A 506 11.12 -25.14 9.01
CA SER A 506 10.76 -25.74 10.28
C SER A 506 11.64 -26.94 10.59
N PHE A 507 12.21 -26.97 11.80
CA PHE A 507 13.02 -28.08 12.30
C PHE A 507 12.24 -29.41 12.36
N VAL A 508 10.90 -29.37 12.28
CA VAL A 508 10.02 -30.55 12.26
C VAL A 508 10.33 -31.51 11.10
N TRP A 509 10.93 -31.01 10.02
CA TRP A 509 11.26 -31.79 8.83
C TRP A 509 12.76 -31.98 8.62
N ALA A 510 13.59 -31.12 9.21
CA ALA A 510 14.99 -30.99 8.82
C ALA A 510 15.89 -32.19 9.15
N PHE A 511 15.46 -33.07 10.07
CA PHE A 511 16.19 -34.27 10.49
C PHE A 511 15.62 -35.57 9.89
N ASP A 512 14.71 -35.46 8.93
CA ASP A 512 14.27 -36.62 8.14
C ASP A 512 15.37 -37.01 7.13
N LYS A 513 15.23 -38.19 6.53
CA LYS A 513 16.19 -38.64 5.50
C LYS A 513 16.08 -37.73 4.27
N PRO A 514 17.21 -37.42 3.58
CA PRO A 514 17.16 -36.75 2.28
C PRO A 514 16.26 -37.49 1.31
N HIS A 515 15.37 -36.77 0.64
CA HIS A 515 14.49 -37.34 -0.38
C HIS A 515 15.10 -37.16 -1.77
N SER A 516 14.83 -38.12 -2.66
CA SER A 516 15.19 -37.98 -4.08
C SER A 516 14.24 -36.99 -4.74
N VAL A 517 14.78 -35.93 -5.33
CA VAL A 517 14.00 -34.87 -5.98
C VAL A 517 14.41 -34.76 -7.44
N GLU A 518 13.44 -34.55 -8.33
CA GLU A 518 13.70 -34.18 -9.72
C GLU A 518 14.28 -32.75 -9.76
N GLU A 519 15.59 -32.59 -9.49
CA GLU A 519 16.25 -31.29 -9.31
C GLU A 519 15.93 -30.29 -10.44
N LYS A 520 15.95 -30.76 -11.69
CA LYS A 520 15.64 -29.93 -12.87
C LYS A 520 14.24 -29.31 -12.81
N ARG A 521 13.27 -30.03 -12.25
CA ARG A 521 11.87 -29.57 -12.15
C ARG A 521 11.69 -28.51 -11.07
N PHE A 522 12.44 -28.60 -9.98
CA PHE A 522 12.41 -27.61 -8.90
C PHE A 522 13.30 -26.39 -9.21
N ALA A 523 14.39 -26.58 -9.95
CA ALA A 523 15.30 -25.51 -10.37
C ALA A 523 14.67 -24.54 -11.40
N THR A 524 13.62 -24.97 -12.11
CA THR A 524 12.86 -24.10 -13.03
C THR A 524 11.81 -23.24 -12.33
N ALA A 525 11.49 -23.51 -11.07
CA ALA A 525 10.62 -22.63 -10.30
C ALA A 525 11.38 -21.39 -9.80
N ASP A 526 10.63 -20.37 -9.40
CA ASP A 526 11.16 -19.19 -8.72
C ASP A 526 11.95 -19.53 -7.43
N LYS A 527 12.32 -18.52 -6.64
CA LYS A 527 13.07 -18.72 -5.38
C LYS A 527 12.45 -19.72 -4.41
N SER A 528 11.13 -19.97 -4.48
CA SER A 528 10.46 -20.98 -3.64
C SER A 528 10.87 -22.40 -4.02
N GLY A 529 11.13 -22.67 -5.30
CA GLY A 529 11.57 -23.98 -5.79
C GLY A 529 12.95 -24.38 -5.29
N ALA A 530 13.92 -23.48 -5.39
CA ALA A 530 15.26 -23.69 -4.86
C ALA A 530 15.25 -23.97 -3.35
N LYS A 531 14.38 -23.27 -2.61
CA LYS A 531 14.23 -23.44 -1.17
C LYS A 531 13.53 -24.76 -0.79
N ALA A 532 12.52 -25.17 -1.55
CA ALA A 532 11.89 -26.47 -1.37
C ALA A 532 12.87 -27.61 -1.64
N LEU A 533 13.72 -27.46 -2.67
CA LEU A 533 14.78 -28.40 -2.99
C LEU A 533 15.78 -28.53 -1.84
N GLU A 534 16.27 -27.41 -1.29
CA GLU A 534 17.20 -27.40 -0.15
C GLU A 534 16.62 -28.17 1.06
N GLN A 535 15.34 -27.91 1.39
CA GLN A 535 14.65 -28.56 2.48
C GLN A 535 14.46 -30.07 2.23
N LEU A 536 14.01 -30.48 1.04
CA LEU A 536 13.77 -31.89 0.72
C LEU A 536 15.07 -32.71 0.65
N MET A 537 16.16 -32.09 0.21
CA MET A 537 17.49 -32.69 0.22
C MET A 537 18.17 -32.64 1.60
N ARG A 538 17.59 -31.91 2.57
CA ARG A 538 18.05 -31.83 3.97
C ARG A 538 19.50 -31.33 4.10
N THR A 539 19.93 -30.46 3.20
CA THR A 539 21.31 -29.94 3.16
C THR A 539 21.59 -28.93 4.26
N THR A 540 20.55 -28.34 4.84
CA THR A 540 20.60 -27.38 5.95
C THR A 540 21.40 -27.88 7.15
N VAL A 541 21.10 -29.07 7.66
CA VAL A 541 21.81 -29.65 8.82
C VAL A 541 23.28 -29.90 8.47
N GLN A 542 23.57 -30.33 7.25
CA GLN A 542 24.95 -30.55 6.78
C GLN A 542 25.75 -29.25 6.75
N ARG A 543 25.15 -28.17 6.23
CA ARG A 543 25.75 -26.82 6.22
C ARG A 543 26.07 -26.34 7.62
N LEU A 544 25.15 -26.56 8.57
CA LEU A 544 25.42 -26.27 9.97
C LEU A 544 26.56 -27.15 10.47
N THR A 545 26.56 -28.47 10.30
CA THR A 545 27.63 -29.36 10.80
C THR A 545 29.04 -28.90 10.42
N VAL A 546 29.26 -28.44 9.20
CA VAL A 546 30.59 -28.00 8.72
C VAL A 546 30.92 -26.54 9.00
N SER A 547 29.99 -25.79 9.60
CA SER A 547 30.20 -24.38 9.95
C SER A 547 31.24 -24.22 11.05
N ARG A 548 32.08 -23.18 10.91
CA ARG A 548 33.11 -22.79 11.88
C ARG A 548 32.57 -22.02 13.09
N SER A 549 31.29 -21.66 13.09
CA SER A 549 30.67 -20.90 14.19
C SER A 549 30.61 -21.74 15.46
N ARG A 550 30.94 -21.10 16.58
CA ARG A 550 30.81 -21.69 17.92
C ARG A 550 29.51 -21.35 18.61
N TRP A 551 28.77 -20.39 18.08
CA TRP A 551 27.47 -19.94 18.59
C TRP A 551 26.36 -20.26 17.61
N ILE A 552 25.15 -20.47 18.15
CA ILE A 552 23.91 -20.49 17.37
C ILE A 552 22.82 -19.68 18.07
N ALA A 553 22.05 -18.92 17.29
CA ALA A 553 20.81 -18.28 17.74
C ALA A 553 19.60 -18.86 17.01
N ILE A 554 18.55 -19.19 17.77
CA ILE A 554 17.37 -19.91 17.28
C ILE A 554 16.09 -19.17 17.67
N ASP A 555 15.12 -19.08 16.76
CA ASP A 555 13.71 -18.89 17.10
C ASP A 555 12.85 -20.01 16.50
N MET A 556 11.76 -20.36 17.18
CA MET A 556 10.94 -21.52 16.80
C MET A 556 9.72 -21.16 15.96
N ALA A 557 9.58 -19.92 15.51
CA ALA A 557 8.39 -19.45 14.82
C ALA A 557 8.15 -20.09 13.44
N ASP A 558 9.12 -20.80 12.86
CA ASP A 558 8.90 -21.57 11.64
C ASP A 558 7.96 -22.78 11.87
N VAL A 559 7.76 -23.25 13.12
CA VAL A 559 6.83 -24.34 13.42
C VAL A 559 5.36 -23.99 13.12
N ILE A 560 5.02 -22.69 13.12
CA ILE A 560 3.67 -22.20 12.85
C ILE A 560 3.49 -21.73 11.39
N ALA A 561 4.49 -21.98 10.53
CA ALA A 561 4.39 -21.76 9.09
C ALA A 561 3.49 -22.81 8.41
N ASP A 562 3.07 -22.50 7.19
CA ASP A 562 2.38 -23.48 6.35
C ASP A 562 3.39 -24.53 5.85
N ASN A 563 2.92 -25.74 5.63
CA ASN A 563 3.71 -26.88 5.20
C ASN A 563 3.08 -27.51 3.95
N ALA A 564 3.88 -28.17 3.12
CA ALA A 564 3.40 -28.93 2.00
C ALA A 564 4.07 -30.31 2.00
N LYS A 565 3.53 -31.24 1.19
CA LYS A 565 4.13 -32.55 0.96
C LYS A 565 4.54 -32.73 -0.49
N TYR A 566 5.65 -33.42 -0.69
CA TYR A 566 6.06 -33.96 -1.99
C TYR A 566 6.32 -35.46 -1.81
N ASN A 567 5.58 -36.30 -2.53
CA ASN A 567 5.66 -37.77 -2.40
C ASN A 567 5.59 -38.30 -0.96
N GLY A 568 4.80 -37.62 -0.11
CA GLY A 568 4.64 -37.98 1.32
C GLY A 568 5.60 -37.25 2.27
N GLU A 569 6.69 -36.67 1.76
CA GLU A 569 7.69 -35.94 2.55
C GLU A 569 7.29 -34.50 2.79
N GLY A 570 7.34 -34.07 4.05
CA GLY A 570 6.96 -32.72 4.46
C GLY A 570 8.11 -31.72 4.35
N PHE A 571 7.76 -30.48 4.03
CA PHE A 571 8.65 -29.32 4.07
C PHE A 571 7.85 -28.03 4.29
N THR A 572 8.55 -26.95 4.62
CA THR A 572 7.95 -25.66 4.97
C THR A 572 7.73 -24.81 3.72
N VAL A 573 6.55 -24.22 3.59
CA VAL A 573 6.20 -23.30 2.51
C VAL A 573 5.81 -21.93 3.07
N ASP A 574 6.10 -20.87 2.34
CA ASP A 574 5.62 -19.54 2.69
C ASP A 574 4.19 -19.32 2.19
N LYS A 575 3.60 -18.17 2.56
CA LYS A 575 2.24 -17.83 2.15
C LYS A 575 2.08 -17.43 0.69
N GLN A 576 3.17 -17.11 0.00
CA GLN A 576 3.14 -16.78 -1.42
C GLN A 576 3.14 -18.06 -2.27
N TYR A 577 3.42 -19.22 -1.67
CA TYR A 577 3.37 -20.54 -2.30
C TYR A 577 2.15 -20.75 -3.20
N ALA A 578 0.94 -20.40 -2.76
CA ALA A 578 -0.28 -20.61 -3.53
C ALA A 578 -0.29 -19.89 -4.90
N ASN A 579 0.55 -18.87 -5.08
CA ASN A 579 0.72 -18.10 -6.31
C ASN A 579 2.08 -18.33 -6.99
N SER A 580 2.86 -19.31 -6.53
CA SER A 580 4.19 -19.63 -7.07
C SER A 580 4.12 -20.78 -8.09
N ASP A 581 5.10 -20.81 -8.99
CA ASP A 581 5.30 -21.93 -9.93
C ASP A 581 5.46 -23.27 -9.21
N LEU A 582 5.94 -23.24 -7.96
CA LEU A 582 6.07 -24.43 -7.12
C LEU A 582 4.71 -25.06 -6.80
N SER A 583 3.64 -24.28 -6.64
CA SER A 583 2.30 -24.85 -6.41
C SER A 583 1.76 -25.60 -7.62
N VAL A 584 2.12 -25.14 -8.84
CA VAL A 584 1.79 -25.82 -10.10
C VAL A 584 2.57 -27.14 -10.20
N ILE A 585 3.85 -27.13 -9.82
CA ILE A 585 4.72 -28.31 -9.83
C ILE A 585 4.18 -29.42 -8.93
N LEU A 586 3.70 -29.06 -7.74
CA LEU A 586 3.26 -30.03 -6.72
C LEU A 586 1.79 -30.46 -6.86
N GLY A 587 0.97 -29.67 -7.55
CA GLY A 587 -0.43 -29.99 -7.81
C GLY A 587 -1.25 -30.23 -6.53
N LYS A 588 -2.22 -31.14 -6.59
CA LYS A 588 -3.11 -31.45 -5.44
C LYS A 588 -2.38 -32.07 -4.24
N ALA A 589 -1.28 -32.79 -4.47
CA ALA A 589 -0.52 -33.45 -3.40
C ALA A 589 0.25 -32.45 -2.52
N GLY A 590 0.56 -31.26 -3.05
CA GLY A 590 1.23 -30.18 -2.34
C GLY A 590 0.30 -29.14 -1.73
N GLN A 591 -0.95 -29.46 -1.42
CA GLN A 591 -1.83 -28.49 -0.77
C GLN A 591 -1.29 -28.07 0.61
N PRO A 592 -1.26 -26.77 0.93
CA PRO A 592 -0.72 -26.30 2.20
C PRO A 592 -1.53 -26.79 3.40
N PHE A 593 -0.83 -27.15 4.48
CA PHE A 593 -1.42 -27.49 5.77
C PHE A 593 -0.61 -26.91 6.94
N THR A 594 -1.27 -26.70 8.07
CA THR A 594 -0.63 -26.27 9.32
C THR A 594 -0.51 -27.45 10.28
N LEU A 595 0.59 -27.52 11.03
CA LEU A 595 0.74 -28.46 12.14
C LEU A 595 -0.28 -28.16 13.25
N ASP A 596 -0.66 -29.18 14.00
CA ASP A 596 -1.58 -29.10 15.13
C ASP A 596 -0.87 -29.55 16.42
N ALA A 597 -0.94 -28.71 17.46
CA ALA A 597 -0.23 -28.93 18.72
C ALA A 597 -0.66 -30.20 19.46
N GLN A 598 -1.86 -30.73 19.18
CA GLN A 598 -2.37 -31.96 19.77
C GLN A 598 -2.17 -33.16 18.84
N LYS A 599 -2.57 -33.05 17.57
CA LYS A 599 -2.54 -34.17 16.62
C LYS A 599 -1.12 -34.54 16.21
N ASP A 600 -0.25 -33.56 16.03
CA ASP A 600 1.13 -33.76 15.56
C ASP A 600 2.15 -33.75 16.70
N LYS A 601 1.68 -33.76 17.96
CA LYS A 601 2.50 -33.57 19.17
C LYS A 601 3.73 -34.48 19.23
N GLU A 602 3.55 -35.78 18.98
CA GLU A 602 4.62 -36.77 19.05
C GLU A 602 5.74 -36.47 18.05
N ARG A 603 5.36 -36.18 16.80
CA ARG A 603 6.29 -35.81 15.74
C ARG A 603 7.05 -34.53 16.08
N ILE A 604 6.33 -33.50 16.56
CA ILE A 604 6.92 -32.20 16.91
C ILE A 604 7.95 -32.37 18.03
N LEU A 605 7.60 -33.09 19.10
CA LEU A 605 8.50 -33.33 20.22
C LEU A 605 9.72 -34.16 19.80
N ALA A 606 9.54 -35.22 19.02
CA ALA A 606 10.65 -36.03 18.51
C ALA A 606 11.61 -35.20 17.64
N ALA A 607 11.09 -34.30 16.80
CA ALA A 607 11.93 -33.39 16.01
C ALA A 607 12.64 -32.34 16.87
N CYS A 608 11.97 -31.82 17.91
CA CYS A 608 12.55 -30.89 18.87
C CYS A 608 13.71 -31.55 19.65
N ASP A 609 13.56 -32.81 20.04
CA ASP A 609 14.60 -33.59 20.71
C ASP A 609 15.82 -33.80 19.80
N LYS A 610 15.60 -34.14 18.52
CA LYS A 610 16.68 -34.24 17.52
C LYS A 610 17.42 -32.91 17.34
N LEU A 611 16.68 -31.80 17.19
CA LEU A 611 17.27 -30.47 17.12
C LEU A 611 18.11 -30.17 18.36
N SER A 612 17.54 -30.39 19.54
CA SER A 612 18.19 -30.15 20.83
C SER A 612 19.49 -30.94 20.97
N HIS A 613 19.47 -32.23 20.60
CA HIS A 613 20.64 -33.09 20.62
C HIS A 613 21.73 -32.57 19.67
N PHE A 614 21.35 -32.27 18.43
CA PHE A 614 22.25 -31.74 17.41
C PHE A 614 22.94 -30.44 17.87
N VAL A 615 22.18 -29.46 18.35
CA VAL A 615 22.76 -28.17 18.74
C VAL A 615 23.64 -28.28 19.98
N LYS A 616 23.30 -29.13 20.95
CA LYS A 616 24.18 -29.37 22.10
C LYS A 616 25.47 -30.04 21.69
N GLN A 617 25.39 -31.05 20.81
CA GLN A 617 26.56 -31.75 20.31
C GLN A 617 27.50 -30.79 19.57
N LYS A 618 26.94 -29.87 18.77
CA LYS A 618 27.74 -28.96 17.95
C LYS A 618 28.24 -27.72 18.69
N TYR A 619 27.37 -27.06 19.46
CA TYR A 619 27.63 -25.73 20.02
C TYR A 619 27.84 -25.74 21.54
N GLY A 620 27.61 -26.87 22.22
CA GLY A 620 27.74 -26.95 23.68
C GLY A 620 26.78 -26.00 24.39
N SER A 621 27.30 -25.13 25.25
CA SER A 621 26.52 -24.13 26.01
C SER A 621 26.29 -22.80 25.27
N ASN A 622 26.82 -22.67 24.05
CA ASN A 622 26.77 -21.44 23.24
C ASN A 622 25.51 -21.38 22.36
N ILE A 623 24.35 -21.55 22.99
CA ILE A 623 23.05 -21.64 22.33
C ILE A 623 22.18 -20.49 22.86
N ILE A 624 21.60 -19.69 21.96
CA ILE A 624 20.66 -18.62 22.29
C ILE A 624 19.30 -18.99 21.70
N LEU A 625 18.27 -19.08 22.54
CA LEU A 625 16.88 -19.19 22.14
C LEU A 625 16.20 -17.82 22.27
N CYS A 626 15.65 -17.31 21.18
CA CYS A 626 14.75 -16.17 21.17
C CYS A 626 13.30 -16.67 21.20
N LYS A 627 12.63 -16.54 22.34
CA LYS A 627 11.23 -16.90 22.51
C LYS A 627 10.32 -15.92 21.77
N VAL A 628 9.25 -16.46 21.18
CA VAL A 628 8.31 -15.71 20.36
C VAL A 628 6.93 -15.66 21.01
N SER A 629 6.61 -14.51 21.60
CA SER A 629 5.29 -14.25 22.17
C SER A 629 4.31 -13.71 21.13
N LEU A 630 3.24 -14.45 20.84
CA LEU A 630 2.17 -14.00 19.95
C LEU A 630 1.16 -13.10 20.68
N ASN A 631 1.07 -11.84 20.28
CA ASN A 631 0.12 -10.88 20.84
C ASN A 631 -1.22 -10.92 20.08
N ASP A 632 -2.34 -10.85 20.80
CA ASP A 632 -3.69 -10.74 20.21
C ASP A 632 -4.03 -9.30 19.81
N LYS A 633 -3.09 -8.37 20.04
CA LYS A 633 -3.12 -6.99 19.57
C LYS A 633 -1.99 -6.75 18.58
N VAL A 634 -2.23 -5.83 17.66
CA VAL A 634 -1.25 -5.32 16.70
C VAL A 634 -1.20 -3.82 16.73
N ARG A 635 -0.02 -3.25 16.50
CA ARG A 635 0.13 -1.84 16.20
C ARG A 635 -0.16 -1.63 14.72
N ASP A 636 -1.12 -0.77 14.41
CA ASP A 636 -1.40 -0.35 13.04
C ASP A 636 -0.42 0.74 12.57
N TYR A 637 -0.55 1.13 11.31
CA TYR A 637 0.31 2.12 10.66
C TYR A 637 0.19 3.53 11.23
N ASP A 638 -0.90 3.81 11.97
CA ASP A 638 -1.09 5.08 12.65
C ASP A 638 -0.55 5.02 14.09
N GLY A 639 0.16 3.95 14.44
CA GLY A 639 0.70 3.69 15.77
C GLY A 639 -0.35 3.27 16.79
N LYS A 640 -1.61 3.05 16.37
CA LYS A 640 -2.69 2.66 17.27
C LYS A 640 -2.69 1.16 17.50
N ILE A 641 -2.92 0.76 18.73
CA ILE A 641 -3.03 -0.65 19.10
C ILE A 641 -4.48 -1.09 18.91
N LYS A 642 -4.69 -2.14 18.11
CA LYS A 642 -6.01 -2.73 17.84
C LYS A 642 -5.98 -4.26 17.94
N PRO A 643 -7.14 -4.94 18.08
CA PRO A 643 -7.19 -6.40 18.06
C PRO A 643 -6.68 -6.97 16.73
N LEU A 644 -5.91 -8.06 16.80
CA LEU A 644 -5.49 -8.84 15.65
C LEU A 644 -6.71 -9.54 15.03
N VAL A 645 -7.05 -9.19 13.79
CA VAL A 645 -8.11 -9.87 13.04
C VAL A 645 -7.55 -11.16 12.46
N THR A 646 -7.81 -12.28 13.14
CA THR A 646 -7.38 -13.62 12.71
C THR A 646 -8.34 -14.70 13.22
N ASP A 647 -8.24 -15.90 12.66
CA ASP A 647 -8.99 -17.06 13.14
C ASP A 647 -8.53 -17.44 14.56
N LYS A 648 -9.46 -17.37 15.53
CA LYS A 648 -9.16 -17.61 16.95
C LYS A 648 -8.60 -19.01 17.21
N LYS A 649 -9.07 -20.04 16.50
CA LYS A 649 -8.60 -21.43 16.68
C LYS A 649 -7.19 -21.59 16.13
N LYS A 650 -6.92 -21.08 14.93
CA LYS A 650 -5.57 -21.09 14.34
C LYS A 650 -4.57 -20.34 15.21
N PHE A 651 -4.97 -19.20 15.76
CA PHE A 651 -4.13 -18.40 16.65
C PHE A 651 -3.83 -19.12 17.98
N ALA A 652 -4.83 -19.75 18.60
CA ALA A 652 -4.63 -20.54 19.80
C ALA A 652 -3.71 -21.75 19.57
N ASN A 653 -3.87 -22.44 18.43
CA ASN A 653 -2.98 -23.54 18.04
C ASN A 653 -1.54 -23.06 17.83
N ALA A 654 -1.32 -21.92 17.17
CA ALA A 654 0.01 -21.35 16.98
C ALA A 654 0.70 -21.03 18.32
N LYS A 655 -0.02 -20.46 19.29
CA LYS A 655 0.48 -20.24 20.65
C LYS A 655 0.88 -21.54 21.34
N ALA A 656 0.04 -22.57 21.22
CA ALA A 656 0.30 -23.87 21.82
C ALA A 656 1.54 -24.56 21.21
N LEU A 657 1.69 -24.49 19.89
CA LEU A 657 2.87 -25.02 19.19
C LEU A 657 4.17 -24.37 19.64
N LEU A 658 4.21 -23.03 19.68
CA LEU A 658 5.42 -22.30 20.11
C LEU A 658 5.81 -22.65 21.53
N LYS A 659 4.83 -22.59 22.44
CA LYS A 659 5.03 -22.95 23.85
C LYS A 659 5.59 -24.37 23.98
N LEU A 660 4.98 -25.34 23.31
CA LEU A 660 5.39 -26.75 23.34
C LEU A 660 6.85 -26.93 22.91
N CYS A 661 7.25 -26.28 21.81
CA CYS A 661 8.58 -26.44 21.26
C CYS A 661 9.64 -25.69 22.08
N GLU A 662 9.35 -24.45 22.49
CA GLU A 662 10.29 -23.61 23.24
C GLU A 662 10.56 -24.19 24.64
N GLU A 663 9.52 -24.66 25.35
CA GLU A 663 9.68 -25.30 26.66
C GLU A 663 10.52 -26.57 26.55
N ARG A 664 10.20 -27.44 25.57
CA ARG A 664 10.94 -28.69 25.35
C ARG A 664 12.42 -28.44 25.01
N PHE A 665 12.69 -27.43 24.19
CA PHE A 665 14.06 -27.09 23.81
C PHE A 665 14.86 -26.53 24.98
N VAL A 666 14.25 -25.67 25.80
CA VAL A 666 14.89 -25.12 27.02
C VAL A 666 15.28 -26.26 27.97
N GLU A 667 14.34 -27.17 28.25
CA GLU A 667 14.57 -28.34 29.11
C GLU A 667 15.76 -29.18 28.62
N ASN A 668 15.87 -29.34 27.29
CA ASN A 668 16.90 -30.18 26.73
C ASN A 668 18.27 -29.50 26.64
N THR A 669 18.35 -28.17 26.45
CA THR A 669 19.59 -27.51 25.98
C THR A 669 20.35 -26.65 26.99
N ASP A 670 19.72 -26.18 28.08
CA ASP A 670 20.32 -25.19 29.00
C ASP A 670 20.87 -23.93 28.27
N CYS A 671 20.12 -23.50 27.25
CA CYS A 671 20.46 -22.34 26.42
C CYS A 671 20.27 -21.01 27.16
N TYR A 672 20.87 -19.94 26.61
CA TYR A 672 20.47 -18.59 26.95
C TYR A 672 19.09 -18.30 26.35
N ILE A 673 18.21 -17.65 27.11
CA ILE A 673 16.80 -17.41 26.76
C ILE A 673 16.58 -15.90 26.67
N LEU A 674 16.20 -15.44 25.49
CA LEU A 674 15.68 -14.09 25.26
C LEU A 674 14.15 -14.18 25.23
N ASP A 675 13.49 -13.67 26.26
CA ASP A 675 12.03 -13.67 26.42
C ASP A 675 11.49 -12.24 26.58
N ASN A 676 12.11 -11.31 25.85
CA ASN A 676 11.72 -9.90 25.82
C ASN A 676 10.57 -9.64 24.82
N SER A 677 10.29 -10.55 23.87
CA SER A 677 9.22 -10.38 22.86
C SER A 677 7.83 -10.18 23.47
N LYS A 678 7.59 -10.71 24.68
CA LYS A 678 6.34 -10.52 25.45
C LYS A 678 6.03 -9.06 25.81
N ASN A 679 7.05 -8.20 25.80
CA ASN A 679 6.91 -6.78 26.13
C ASN A 679 6.59 -5.90 24.91
N TYR A 680 6.59 -6.48 23.70
CA TYR A 680 6.41 -5.76 22.45
C TYR A 680 5.13 -6.20 21.73
N VAL A 681 4.62 -5.33 20.86
CA VAL A 681 3.42 -5.59 20.08
C VAL A 681 3.81 -5.98 18.65
N SER A 682 3.03 -6.88 18.04
CA SER A 682 3.23 -7.22 16.63
C SER A 682 2.85 -6.05 15.71
N ASP A 683 3.58 -5.90 14.61
CA ASP A 683 3.33 -4.82 13.64
C ASP A 683 2.42 -5.31 12.49
N GLU A 684 1.34 -4.57 12.21
CA GLU A 684 0.42 -4.84 11.11
C GLU A 684 1.09 -4.73 9.72
N ASN A 685 2.29 -4.12 9.65
CA ASN A 685 3.20 -4.21 8.52
C ASN A 685 3.36 -5.63 7.96
N PHE A 686 3.21 -6.64 8.82
CA PHE A 686 3.53 -8.01 8.47
C PHE A 686 2.56 -9.07 8.98
N ALA A 687 1.51 -8.66 9.70
CA ALA A 687 0.48 -9.55 10.20
C ALA A 687 -0.41 -10.08 9.05
N SER A 688 0.11 -11.05 8.31
CA SER A 688 -0.64 -11.78 7.29
C SER A 688 -0.70 -13.28 7.63
N GLY A 689 -0.97 -13.69 8.88
CA GLY A 689 -1.13 -15.10 9.31
C GLY A 689 0.12 -16.01 9.12
N GLY A 690 0.09 -17.25 9.63
CA GLY A 690 1.27 -18.16 9.63
C GLY A 690 2.43 -17.59 10.45
N ALA A 691 3.69 -17.95 10.16
CA ALA A 691 4.88 -17.35 10.80
C ALA A 691 4.99 -15.81 10.66
N GLY A 692 4.20 -15.19 9.76
CA GLY A 692 4.14 -13.73 9.61
C GLY A 692 3.56 -12.99 10.82
N ILE A 693 2.79 -13.66 11.69
CA ILE A 693 2.24 -13.06 12.93
C ILE A 693 3.31 -12.83 14.00
N ALA A 694 4.45 -13.49 13.88
CA ALA A 694 5.62 -13.35 14.73
C ALA A 694 6.55 -12.25 14.19
N ARG A 695 6.06 -11.01 14.10
CA ARG A 695 6.91 -9.85 13.76
C ARG A 695 6.55 -8.67 14.63
N PHE A 696 7.57 -8.07 15.22
CA PHE A 696 7.46 -7.04 16.25
C PHE A 696 7.88 -5.68 15.72
N GLU A 697 7.63 -4.64 16.51
CA GLU A 697 8.15 -3.30 16.28
C GLU A 697 9.69 -3.22 16.28
N ALA A 698 10.25 -2.11 15.77
CA ALA A 698 11.69 -1.95 15.58
C ALA A 698 12.50 -2.06 16.90
N ASP A 699 11.94 -1.57 18.00
CA ASP A 699 12.60 -1.51 19.31
C ASP A 699 12.89 -2.91 19.87
N PHE A 700 11.99 -3.87 19.62
CA PHE A 700 12.22 -5.28 19.95
C PHE A 700 13.53 -5.80 19.35
N TYR A 701 13.76 -5.52 18.06
CA TYR A 701 14.93 -6.04 17.36
C TYR A 701 16.22 -5.39 17.87
N SER A 702 16.19 -4.10 18.23
CA SER A 702 17.34 -3.41 18.83
C SER A 702 17.66 -3.97 20.23
N ALA A 703 16.66 -4.08 21.10
CA ALA A 703 16.83 -4.63 22.45
C ALA A 703 17.34 -6.09 22.42
N THR A 704 16.81 -6.90 21.50
CA THR A 704 17.25 -8.29 21.34
C THR A 704 18.69 -8.38 20.84
N ALA A 705 19.10 -7.46 19.95
CA ALA A 705 20.48 -7.37 19.46
C ALA A 705 21.48 -7.04 20.58
N GLU A 706 21.13 -6.11 21.46
CA GLU A 706 21.96 -5.75 22.62
C GLU A 706 22.18 -6.95 23.56
N TYR A 707 21.15 -7.76 23.81
CA TYR A 707 21.33 -8.99 24.57
C TYR A 707 22.20 -10.02 23.87
N VAL A 708 22.06 -10.19 22.56
CA VAL A 708 22.93 -11.10 21.80
C VAL A 708 24.39 -10.64 21.91
N ASP A 709 24.67 -9.36 21.73
CA ASP A 709 26.01 -8.79 21.88
C ASP A 709 26.55 -9.05 23.30
N TYR A 710 25.75 -8.76 24.33
CA TYR A 710 26.14 -9.01 25.72
C TYR A 710 26.43 -10.48 26.00
N ILE A 711 25.57 -11.40 25.56
CA ILE A 711 25.74 -12.83 25.78
C ILE A 711 27.00 -13.35 25.08
N VAL A 712 27.19 -12.98 23.82
CA VAL A 712 28.29 -13.49 23.01
C VAL A 712 29.64 -12.94 23.49
N GLN A 713 29.69 -11.68 23.92
CA GLN A 713 30.90 -11.06 24.44
C GLN A 713 31.29 -11.57 25.84
N TYR A 714 30.32 -11.68 26.75
CA TYR A 714 30.62 -11.88 28.17
C TYR A 714 30.30 -13.28 28.69
N SER A 715 29.55 -14.10 27.93
CA SER A 715 29.10 -15.43 28.36
C SER A 715 28.60 -15.45 29.81
N PRO A 716 27.60 -14.60 30.15
CA PRO A 716 27.21 -14.36 31.53
C PRO A 716 26.65 -15.62 32.19
N VAL A 717 26.74 -15.70 33.53
CA VAL A 717 26.10 -16.77 34.30
C VAL A 717 24.58 -16.70 34.20
N GLN A 718 24.03 -15.49 34.07
CA GLN A 718 22.60 -15.29 33.83
C GLN A 718 22.20 -15.87 32.46
N LYS A 719 21.24 -16.78 32.48
CA LYS A 719 20.72 -17.45 31.28
C LYS A 719 19.39 -16.91 30.79
N TYR A 720 18.66 -16.09 31.56
CA TYR A 720 17.32 -15.62 31.19
C TYR A 720 17.29 -14.09 31.12
N PHE A 721 16.83 -13.55 29.98
CA PHE A 721 16.80 -12.11 29.67
C PHE A 721 15.41 -11.70 29.20
N ASP A 722 14.74 -10.81 29.94
CA ASP A 722 13.35 -10.45 29.66
C ASP A 722 12.97 -8.97 29.86
N LYS A 723 13.89 -8.10 30.27
CA LYS A 723 13.65 -6.68 30.56
C LYS A 723 14.85 -5.82 30.21
N LEU A 724 14.70 -5.02 29.15
CA LEU A 724 15.46 -3.78 28.97
C LEU A 724 14.55 -2.63 29.37
#